data_AF-A0AAD7FRY3-F1
#
_entry.id   AF-A0AAD7FRY3-F1
#
_cell.length_a   1.000
_cell.length_b   1.000
_cell.length_c   1.000
_cell.angle_alpha   90.00
_cell.angle_beta   90.00
_cell.angle_gamma   90.00
#
_symmetry.space_group_name_H-M   'P 1'
#
loop_
_entity.id
_entity.type
_entity.pdbx_description
1 polymer ?
#
loop_
_entity_poly.entity_id
_entity_poly.type
_entity_poly.pdbx_seq_one_letter_code
_entity_poly.pdbx_strand_id
1 'polypeptide(L)'
;MDPVDPDSFYAPAPPRTPKPRAQPQPRPPPTPATSAPTVPSTPDQFTIPTTPASFSTVPFAISTPAAQSSSAHFPIPTTPIASTPAASTQPKLRRPKQNQWQKADSIVHLITKEFRSLGAFLEVLFHIRDVSASDPRTASHKQQVTAFLDGESNIGMAHIIDLIYRHPQGRLPSSDTESDLYFAPPDVAKPRDIKFARPALSTWALQLVGPELRRQIGNLTQNDPDDPEDITRLRASTNGRAKLIRSATWDDLGRVSIPWMAATYKRRTRAGWYVTECMGAPTVNGAIVIRWRRPHPTVQVVVINSLTLSRNRYASGYLALPLAIWQFACKAHVDEKRIMSRFGFTVHDSTARACLALLVGFSPLAKLRESVAEGIKNGTMRWQIVLDNVQQYCRQRDHRIGRQDLLKIGTAATAILLEDCAPGAFDLQDHLERVMRQERRELTTELLFEDIDWPYIQDLMALHWVRILPLGTNAERETETQGMMRAILDFMKQMGLDETALDNLSFMARGDGASVAAMWRIKKFLAAHPIHYKAFRNLVPPGPEAWHTRWTQFNAMAANHYGPMSSSDPSSLSKSATAAEAKRPTNLKKVDFFPTSRSMQLFYEARVLDCFRVSFEADDIIAYFEDPRTPVPDVESLRESARVLVRRYASQEAYNQALSEELTDSASEEMKIPRGTPWTQPVDNSQSERADDAHGDAEPDDDTEAVKKGKHIEAPGFSGDRGMANGILFLQDMGWWVIAAHAVPDGEVGRLWEILKVQCSYNACDHLINSSL
;
A
#
# COMPACT_ATOMS: atom_id res chain seq x y z
N MET A 1 30.84 -20.18 62.33
CA MET A 1 31.06 -20.06 63.78
C MET A 1 32.37 -19.32 63.91
N ASP A 2 32.40 -18.01 64.18
CA ASP A 2 31.35 -17.18 64.81
C ASP A 2 31.02 -15.87 64.05
N PRO A 3 29.96 -15.11 64.43
CA PRO A 3 29.21 -14.23 63.50
C PRO A 3 29.13 -12.74 63.91
N VAL A 4 28.28 -11.98 63.19
CA VAL A 4 27.79 -10.59 63.44
C VAL A 4 28.81 -9.52 62.96
N ASP A 5 28.43 -8.46 62.22
CA ASP A 5 27.26 -7.58 62.41
C ASP A 5 26.58 -7.08 61.10
N PRO A 6 25.25 -7.26 60.91
CA PRO A 6 24.51 -6.71 59.77
C PRO A 6 24.09 -5.23 59.89
N ASP A 7 24.22 -4.54 61.03
CA ASP A 7 23.69 -3.17 61.23
C ASP A 7 24.61 -2.02 60.76
N SER A 8 25.75 -2.32 60.12
CA SER A 8 26.71 -1.29 59.65
C SER A 8 26.26 -0.44 58.44
N PHE A 9 25.07 -0.68 57.87
CA PHE A 9 24.61 -0.05 56.63
C PHE A 9 23.86 1.29 56.75
N TYR A 10 23.67 1.82 57.98
CA TYR A 10 22.97 3.10 58.20
C TYR A 10 23.81 4.17 58.93
N ALA A 11 24.85 4.65 58.25
CA ALA A 11 25.46 5.95 58.59
C ALA A 11 24.87 7.05 57.68
N PRO A 12 24.22 8.11 58.22
CA PRO A 12 23.72 9.21 57.40
C PRO A 12 24.89 10.04 56.86
N ALA A 13 24.86 10.34 55.55
CA ALA A 13 25.91 11.12 54.90
C ALA A 13 25.98 12.57 55.43
N PRO A 14 27.17 13.18 55.53
CA PRO A 14 27.33 14.55 56.01
C PRO A 14 26.66 15.57 55.06
N PRO A 15 26.15 16.69 55.59
CA PRO A 15 25.43 17.68 54.80
C PRO A 15 26.36 18.33 53.76
N ARG A 16 26.02 18.18 52.47
CA ARG A 16 26.75 18.84 51.38
C ARG A 16 26.45 20.33 51.38
N THR A 17 27.50 21.15 51.33
CA THR A 17 27.42 22.59 51.11
C THR A 17 26.76 22.91 49.76
N PRO A 18 25.93 23.97 49.67
CA PRO A 18 25.25 24.32 48.43
C PRO A 18 26.24 24.84 47.39
N LYS A 19 26.26 24.23 46.20
CA LYS A 19 26.97 24.79 45.03
C LYS A 19 26.29 26.08 44.57
N PRO A 20 27.04 27.08 44.09
CA PRO A 20 26.47 28.34 43.63
C PRO A 20 25.55 28.14 42.42
N ARG A 21 24.42 28.85 42.45
CA ARG A 21 23.39 28.82 41.41
C ARG A 21 23.91 29.52 40.15
N ALA A 22 23.99 28.81 39.03
CA ALA A 22 24.29 29.42 37.74
C ALA A 22 23.24 30.50 37.41
N GLN A 23 23.69 31.66 36.94
CA GLN A 23 22.81 32.76 36.57
C GLN A 23 22.02 32.41 35.29
N PRO A 24 20.75 32.85 35.15
CA PRO A 24 20.03 32.69 33.89
C PRO A 24 20.67 33.56 32.81
N GLN A 25 20.91 32.98 31.62
CA GLN A 25 21.31 33.79 30.47
C GLN A 25 20.19 34.79 30.09
N PRO A 26 20.54 36.00 29.62
CA PRO A 26 19.56 36.98 29.20
C PRO A 26 18.78 36.48 27.96
N ARG A 27 17.48 36.74 27.96
CA ARG A 27 16.57 36.38 26.86
C ARG A 27 16.85 37.31 25.67
N PRO A 28 16.95 36.80 24.42
CA PRO A 28 17.12 37.67 23.25
C PRO A 28 15.91 38.60 23.08
N PRO A 29 16.09 39.81 22.53
CA PRO A 29 15.01 40.78 22.36
C PRO A 29 13.97 40.29 21.33
N PRO A 30 12.70 40.73 21.45
CA PRO A 30 11.66 40.34 20.50
C PRO A 30 11.89 41.00 19.13
N THR A 31 11.94 40.18 18.09
CA THR A 31 11.96 40.63 16.69
C THR A 31 10.66 41.38 16.37
N PRO A 32 10.69 42.54 15.69
CA PRO A 32 9.48 43.27 15.30
C PRO A 32 8.61 42.44 14.34
N ALA A 33 7.29 42.62 14.43
CA ALA A 33 6.32 41.86 13.66
C ALA A 33 6.33 42.26 12.17
N THR A 34 6.93 41.41 11.34
CA THR A 34 6.78 41.51 9.88
C THR A 34 5.37 41.11 9.48
N SER A 35 4.69 41.96 8.71
CA SER A 35 3.33 41.76 8.23
C SER A 35 3.13 40.43 7.50
N ALA A 36 2.02 39.74 7.81
CA ALA A 36 1.62 38.53 7.11
C ALA A 36 1.18 38.86 5.66
N PRO A 37 1.61 38.08 4.64
CA PRO A 37 1.16 38.30 3.28
C PRO A 37 -0.33 37.98 3.14
N THR A 38 -1.06 38.90 2.51
CA THR A 38 -2.50 38.80 2.28
C THR A 38 -2.81 37.69 1.27
N VAL A 39 -3.72 36.78 1.62
CA VAL A 39 -4.23 35.76 0.68
C VAL A 39 -5.11 36.45 -0.38
N PRO A 40 -4.81 36.31 -1.69
CA PRO A 40 -5.69 36.82 -2.73
C PRO A 40 -7.02 36.08 -2.74
N SER A 41 -8.12 36.83 -2.84
CA SER A 41 -9.46 36.29 -3.03
C SER A 41 -9.58 35.56 -4.37
N THR A 42 -10.21 34.38 -4.36
CA THR A 42 -10.61 33.66 -5.57
C THR A 42 -11.56 34.51 -6.42
N PRO A 43 -11.30 34.69 -7.73
CA PRO A 43 -12.28 35.23 -8.65
C PRO A 43 -13.41 34.22 -8.88
N ASP A 44 -14.64 34.62 -8.55
CA ASP A 44 -15.83 34.00 -9.11
C ASP A 44 -15.91 34.27 -10.63
N GLN A 45 -16.73 33.47 -11.32
CA GLN A 45 -17.12 33.59 -12.73
C GLN A 45 -16.12 33.05 -13.78
N PHE A 46 -16.24 31.75 -14.09
CA PHE A 46 -16.03 31.27 -15.45
C PHE A 46 -17.39 30.92 -16.09
N THR A 47 -17.82 31.75 -17.03
CA THR A 47 -19.04 31.58 -17.81
C THR A 47 -18.83 30.52 -18.88
N ILE A 48 -19.69 29.50 -18.94
CA ILE A 48 -19.60 28.43 -19.94
C ILE A 48 -20.11 28.96 -21.30
N PRO A 49 -19.33 28.87 -22.39
CA PRO A 49 -19.82 29.20 -23.74
C PRO A 49 -20.92 28.23 -24.17
N THR A 50 -22.05 28.76 -24.63
CA THR A 50 -23.17 27.97 -25.13
C THR A 50 -22.97 27.66 -26.61
N THR A 51 -22.97 26.38 -26.99
CA THR A 51 -23.03 25.91 -28.39
C THR A 51 -24.08 24.80 -28.53
N PRO A 52 -24.68 24.61 -29.73
CA PRO A 52 -26.09 24.22 -29.81
C PRO A 52 -26.35 22.71 -29.86
N ALA A 53 -27.53 22.31 -29.43
CA ALA A 53 -28.05 20.94 -29.59
C ALA A 53 -28.49 20.66 -31.04
N SER A 54 -28.05 19.52 -31.60
CA SER A 54 -28.56 18.77 -32.79
C SER A 54 -27.53 17.70 -33.18
N PHE A 55 -27.78 16.40 -33.38
CA PHE A 55 -28.89 15.46 -33.13
C PHE A 55 -28.22 14.12 -32.67
N SER A 56 -28.81 12.93 -32.48
CA SER A 56 -30.12 12.34 -32.81
C SER A 56 -30.45 11.25 -31.77
N THR A 57 -31.63 11.29 -31.16
CA THR A 57 -32.08 10.27 -30.20
C THR A 57 -32.96 9.24 -30.92
N VAL A 58 -32.50 8.00 -31.03
CA VAL A 58 -33.33 6.88 -31.53
C VAL A 58 -33.90 6.11 -30.33
N PRO A 59 -35.22 6.16 -30.06
CA PRO A 59 -35.80 5.45 -28.92
C PRO A 59 -35.93 3.95 -29.23
N PHE A 60 -35.17 3.12 -28.52
CA PHE A 60 -35.29 1.67 -28.63
C PHE A 60 -36.55 1.19 -27.89
N ALA A 61 -37.63 0.93 -28.64
CA ALA A 61 -38.84 0.33 -28.11
C ALA A 61 -38.67 -1.18 -27.91
N ILE A 62 -38.81 -1.67 -26.67
CA ILE A 62 -38.95 -3.10 -26.39
C ILE A 62 -40.45 -3.40 -26.30
N SER A 63 -40.96 -4.15 -27.28
CA SER A 63 -42.36 -4.56 -27.34
C SER A 63 -42.62 -5.76 -26.44
N THR A 64 -43.66 -5.70 -25.62
CA THR A 64 -44.16 -6.82 -24.83
C THR A 64 -45.10 -7.69 -25.69
N PRO A 65 -44.82 -8.99 -25.92
CA PRO A 65 -45.75 -9.87 -26.63
C PRO A 65 -46.98 -10.20 -25.78
N ALA A 66 -48.15 -10.26 -26.41
CA ALA A 66 -49.40 -10.57 -25.75
C ALA A 66 -49.52 -12.06 -25.37
N ALA A 67 -50.20 -12.33 -24.24
CA ALA A 67 -50.59 -13.68 -23.87
C ALA A 67 -51.72 -14.19 -24.78
N GLN A 68 -51.53 -15.38 -25.36
CA GLN A 68 -52.62 -16.17 -25.95
C GLN A 68 -52.92 -17.35 -25.02
N SER A 69 -54.12 -17.39 -24.46
CA SER A 69 -54.59 -18.51 -23.64
C SER A 69 -55.16 -19.61 -24.55
N SER A 70 -54.54 -20.78 -24.57
CA SER A 70 -55.11 -21.99 -25.17
C SER A 70 -56.15 -22.61 -24.25
N SER A 71 -57.39 -22.69 -24.73
CA SER A 71 -58.50 -23.33 -24.01
C SER A 71 -58.43 -24.84 -24.09
N ALA A 72 -58.43 -25.53 -22.93
CA ALA A 72 -58.64 -26.97 -22.83
C ALA A 72 -60.01 -27.27 -22.18
N HIS A 73 -60.94 -27.80 -22.97
CA HIS A 73 -62.24 -28.29 -22.51
C HIS A 73 -62.13 -29.73 -21.96
N PHE A 74 -62.80 -30.02 -20.85
CA PHE A 74 -63.41 -31.33 -20.54
C PHE A 74 -64.63 -31.12 -19.60
N PRO A 75 -65.58 -32.06 -19.48
CA PRO A 75 -67.00 -31.71 -19.36
C PRO A 75 -67.60 -32.04 -18.00
N ILE A 76 -68.70 -31.36 -17.65
CA ILE A 76 -69.53 -31.66 -16.48
C ILE A 76 -70.79 -32.40 -16.95
N PRO A 77 -71.14 -33.57 -16.38
CA PRO A 77 -72.34 -34.30 -16.75
C PRO A 77 -73.61 -33.65 -16.15
N THR A 78 -74.62 -33.49 -17.01
CA THR A 78 -75.98 -33.04 -16.63
C THR A 78 -76.83 -34.17 -16.08
N THR A 79 -77.45 -33.96 -14.91
CA THR A 79 -78.82 -34.42 -14.63
C THR A 79 -79.55 -33.40 -13.72
N PRO A 80 -80.88 -33.21 -13.88
CA PRO A 80 -81.61 -32.12 -13.22
C PRO A 80 -82.40 -32.59 -11.99
N ILE A 81 -82.55 -31.72 -10.97
CA ILE A 81 -83.53 -31.92 -9.88
C ILE A 81 -84.37 -30.67 -9.66
N ALA A 82 -85.66 -30.84 -9.92
CA ALA A 82 -86.86 -30.18 -9.39
C ALA A 82 -86.77 -28.74 -8.85
N SER A 83 -87.48 -27.85 -9.55
CA SER A 83 -87.98 -26.57 -9.04
C SER A 83 -89.12 -26.74 -8.01
N THR A 84 -89.10 -25.94 -6.95
CA THR A 84 -90.29 -25.60 -6.15
C THR A 84 -90.34 -24.07 -5.94
N PRO A 85 -91.52 -23.43 -5.99
CA PRO A 85 -91.59 -21.97 -6.16
C PRO A 85 -91.66 -21.22 -4.82
N ALA A 86 -90.90 -20.11 -4.71
CA ALA A 86 -90.99 -19.18 -3.58
C ALA A 86 -91.10 -17.72 -4.08
N ALA A 87 -92.36 -17.31 -4.25
CA ALA A 87 -92.95 -15.98 -4.07
C ALA A 87 -92.18 -14.66 -4.30
N SER A 88 -92.91 -13.73 -4.94
CA SER A 88 -92.85 -12.28 -4.70
C SER A 88 -91.64 -11.50 -5.24
N THR A 89 -91.71 -11.17 -6.53
CA THR A 89 -91.08 -9.97 -7.10
C THR A 89 -91.49 -8.70 -6.34
N GLN A 90 -90.52 -8.01 -5.73
CA GLN A 90 -90.60 -6.56 -5.53
C GLN A 90 -89.54 -5.85 -6.39
N PRO A 91 -89.89 -4.73 -7.06
CA PRO A 91 -88.91 -3.94 -7.79
C PRO A 91 -87.97 -3.26 -6.80
N LYS A 92 -86.72 -3.72 -6.72
CA LYS A 92 -85.67 -3.01 -5.97
C LYS A 92 -85.52 -1.60 -6.58
N LEU A 93 -85.98 -0.57 -5.86
CA LEU A 93 -85.69 0.82 -6.22
C LEU A 93 -84.18 0.95 -6.43
N ARG A 94 -83.76 1.29 -7.65
CA ARG A 94 -82.37 1.61 -7.94
C ARG A 94 -82.01 2.86 -7.13
N ARG A 95 -81.23 2.70 -6.06
CA ARG A 95 -80.62 3.82 -5.35
C ARG A 95 -79.92 4.73 -6.37
N PRO A 96 -80.00 6.06 -6.23
CA PRO A 96 -79.33 6.98 -7.14
C PRO A 96 -77.82 6.68 -7.22
N LYS A 97 -77.21 6.90 -8.38
CA LYS A 97 -75.77 6.68 -8.60
C LYS A 97 -74.97 7.63 -7.69
N GLN A 98 -74.60 7.16 -6.51
CA GLN A 98 -73.67 7.87 -5.63
C GLN A 98 -72.28 7.96 -6.28
N ASN A 99 -71.67 9.14 -6.22
CA ASN A 99 -70.26 9.31 -6.59
C ASN A 99 -69.33 8.67 -5.53
N GLN A 100 -68.02 8.60 -5.79
CA GLN A 100 -67.08 7.92 -4.88
C GLN A 100 -67.03 8.58 -3.49
N TRP A 101 -67.14 9.90 -3.41
CA TRP A 101 -67.16 10.66 -2.15
C TRP A 101 -68.42 10.38 -1.32
N GLN A 102 -69.60 10.43 -1.94
CA GLN A 102 -70.88 10.11 -1.28
C GLN A 102 -70.93 8.65 -0.78
N LYS A 103 -70.26 7.72 -1.48
CA LYS A 103 -70.07 6.35 -1.00
C LYS A 103 -69.15 6.32 0.23
N ALA A 104 -68.03 7.03 0.19
CA ALA A 104 -67.12 7.15 1.33
C ALA A 104 -67.83 7.77 2.55
N ASP A 105 -68.54 8.88 2.40
CA ASP A 105 -69.30 9.54 3.47
C ASP A 105 -70.34 8.60 4.10
N SER A 106 -71.07 7.84 3.26
CA SER A 106 -72.05 6.84 3.72
C SER A 106 -71.40 5.73 4.58
N ILE A 107 -70.19 5.30 4.21
CA ILE A 107 -69.43 4.26 4.91
C ILE A 107 -68.76 4.82 6.17
N VAL A 108 -68.20 6.04 6.13
CA VAL A 108 -67.63 6.73 7.30
C VAL A 108 -68.71 6.96 8.35
N HIS A 109 -69.91 7.41 7.95
CA HIS A 109 -71.03 7.58 8.88
C HIS A 109 -71.43 6.25 9.55
N LEU A 110 -71.45 5.14 8.80
CA LEU A 110 -71.70 3.80 9.36
C LEU A 110 -70.59 3.37 10.33
N ILE A 111 -69.32 3.60 9.99
CA ILE A 111 -68.16 3.32 10.85
C ILE A 111 -68.25 4.12 12.16
N THR A 112 -68.50 5.42 12.10
CA THR A 112 -68.63 6.27 13.29
C THR A 112 -69.83 5.85 14.15
N LYS A 113 -70.93 5.41 13.55
CA LYS A 113 -72.12 4.91 14.27
C LYS A 113 -71.85 3.61 15.03
N GLU A 114 -71.26 2.61 14.38
CA GLU A 114 -71.14 1.25 14.95
C GLU A 114 -69.82 1.05 15.75
N PHE A 115 -68.73 1.71 15.36
CA PHE A 115 -67.39 1.54 15.96
C PHE A 115 -66.87 2.79 16.71
N ARG A 116 -67.65 3.87 16.79
CA ARG A 116 -67.31 5.18 17.40
C ARG A 116 -66.21 5.98 16.69
N SER A 117 -65.20 5.33 16.09
CA SER A 117 -64.13 6.01 15.35
C SER A 117 -63.59 5.17 14.19
N LEU A 118 -62.96 5.84 13.21
CA LEU A 118 -62.25 5.17 12.13
C LEU A 118 -61.11 4.29 12.63
N GLY A 119 -60.37 4.74 13.67
CA GLY A 119 -59.28 3.96 14.27
C GLY A 119 -59.74 2.64 14.89
N ALA A 120 -60.84 2.67 15.66
CA ALA A 120 -61.41 1.47 16.28
C ALA A 120 -61.95 0.47 15.24
N PHE A 121 -62.51 0.96 14.13
CA PHE A 121 -62.87 0.10 12.99
C PHE A 121 -61.63 -0.52 12.33
N LEU A 122 -60.58 0.27 12.08
CA LEU A 122 -59.34 -0.21 11.46
C LEU A 122 -58.61 -1.24 12.34
N GLU A 123 -58.64 -1.09 13.66
CA GLU A 123 -58.09 -2.05 14.63
C GLU A 123 -58.80 -3.42 14.53
N VAL A 124 -60.13 -3.43 14.40
CA VAL A 124 -60.91 -4.66 14.18
C VAL A 124 -60.72 -5.22 12.76
N LEU A 125 -60.61 -4.34 11.75
CA LEU A 125 -60.41 -4.73 10.36
C LEU A 125 -59.05 -5.45 10.17
N PHE A 126 -57.98 -4.89 10.73
CA PHE A 126 -56.62 -5.42 10.68
C PHE A 126 -56.23 -6.24 11.93
N HIS A 127 -57.21 -6.79 12.64
CA HIS A 127 -56.99 -7.57 13.86
C HIS A 127 -55.94 -8.68 13.66
N ILE A 128 -54.87 -8.60 14.45
CA ILE A 128 -53.79 -9.60 14.49
C ILE A 128 -54.18 -10.67 15.50
N ARG A 129 -54.34 -11.90 15.01
CA ARG A 129 -54.68 -13.08 15.82
C ARG A 129 -53.51 -13.49 16.72
N ASP A 130 -53.81 -13.82 17.99
CA ASP A 130 -52.92 -14.62 18.83
C ASP A 130 -52.85 -16.08 18.36
N VAL A 131 -51.64 -16.65 18.34
CA VAL A 131 -51.36 -17.97 17.73
C VAL A 131 -52.26 -19.09 18.31
N SER A 132 -52.61 -19.00 19.59
CA SER A 132 -53.45 -19.96 20.33
C SER A 132 -54.96 -19.73 20.21
N ALA A 133 -55.43 -18.60 19.67
CA ALA A 133 -56.84 -18.24 19.63
C ALA A 133 -57.53 -18.59 18.30
N SER A 134 -58.85 -18.83 18.34
CA SER A 134 -59.68 -18.92 17.14
C SER A 134 -59.87 -17.55 16.51
N ASP A 135 -59.74 -17.44 15.18
CA ASP A 135 -59.83 -16.16 14.46
C ASP A 135 -61.31 -15.73 14.30
N PRO A 136 -61.75 -14.64 14.96
CA PRO A 136 -63.16 -14.24 15.02
C PRO A 136 -63.69 -13.67 13.69
N ARG A 137 -62.82 -13.46 12.69
CA ARG A 137 -63.18 -12.83 11.41
C ARG A 137 -63.89 -13.83 10.49
N THR A 138 -64.87 -13.34 9.73
CA THR A 138 -65.58 -14.15 8.72
C THR A 138 -64.69 -14.46 7.51
N ALA A 139 -65.06 -15.46 6.71
CA ALA A 139 -64.32 -15.81 5.49
C ALA A 139 -64.23 -14.63 4.50
N SER A 140 -65.31 -13.85 4.34
CA SER A 140 -65.32 -12.66 3.48
C SER A 140 -64.42 -11.54 4.01
N HIS A 141 -64.39 -11.30 5.34
CA HIS A 141 -63.47 -10.34 5.96
C HIS A 141 -62.02 -10.74 5.69
N LYS A 142 -61.67 -12.02 5.94
CA LYS A 142 -60.34 -12.57 5.66
C LYS A 142 -59.95 -12.36 4.20
N GLN A 143 -60.79 -12.76 3.26
CA GLN A 143 -60.54 -12.63 1.82
C GLN A 143 -60.25 -11.17 1.40
N GLN A 144 -61.04 -10.20 1.88
CA GLN A 144 -60.85 -8.79 1.52
C GLN A 144 -59.56 -8.19 2.10
N VAL A 145 -59.20 -8.55 3.34
CA VAL A 145 -57.96 -8.09 3.97
C VAL A 145 -56.73 -8.76 3.33
N THR A 146 -56.82 -10.05 3.01
CA THR A 146 -55.78 -10.80 2.27
C THR A 146 -55.53 -10.18 0.90
N ALA A 147 -56.55 -9.99 0.06
CA ALA A 147 -56.39 -9.40 -1.28
C ALA A 147 -55.81 -7.97 -1.25
N PHE A 148 -56.02 -7.21 -0.17
CA PHE A 148 -55.42 -5.89 0.02
C PHE A 148 -53.95 -5.96 0.50
N LEU A 149 -53.63 -6.84 1.44
CA LEU A 149 -52.28 -6.99 2.00
C LEU A 149 -51.31 -7.73 1.05
N ASP A 150 -51.81 -8.70 0.29
CA ASP A 150 -51.03 -9.46 -0.71
C ASP A 150 -50.83 -8.66 -2.01
N GLY A 151 -51.49 -7.50 -2.15
CA GLY A 151 -51.33 -6.59 -3.29
C GLY A 151 -52.14 -6.95 -4.54
N GLU A 152 -53.08 -7.88 -4.45
CA GLU A 152 -54.01 -8.23 -5.55
C GLU A 152 -54.99 -7.10 -5.89
N SER A 153 -55.19 -6.15 -4.96
CA SER A 153 -56.01 -4.96 -5.17
C SER A 153 -55.28 -3.84 -5.92
N ASN A 154 -56.00 -3.09 -6.76
CA ASN A 154 -55.46 -1.94 -7.53
C ASN A 154 -54.79 -0.83 -6.69
N ILE A 155 -54.98 -0.81 -5.37
CA ILE A 155 -54.39 0.17 -4.45
C ILE A 155 -53.74 -0.57 -3.29
N GLY A 156 -52.43 -0.81 -3.39
CA GLY A 156 -51.68 -1.53 -2.34
C GLY A 156 -51.38 -0.70 -1.08
N MET A 157 -51.05 -1.38 0.02
CA MET A 157 -50.79 -0.78 1.34
C MET A 157 -49.74 0.35 1.30
N ALA A 158 -48.67 0.23 0.52
CA ALA A 158 -47.62 1.25 0.43
C ALA A 158 -48.15 2.61 -0.09
N HIS A 159 -49.11 2.59 -1.03
CA HIS A 159 -49.76 3.81 -1.52
C HIS A 159 -50.60 4.47 -0.41
N ILE A 160 -51.33 3.67 0.39
CA ILE A 160 -52.10 4.17 1.53
C ILE A 160 -51.18 4.78 2.60
N ILE A 161 -50.03 4.17 2.89
CA ILE A 161 -49.03 4.73 3.83
C ILE A 161 -48.50 6.07 3.32
N ASP A 162 -48.15 6.18 2.03
CA ASP A 162 -47.67 7.44 1.45
C ASP A 162 -48.73 8.54 1.46
N LEU A 163 -50.00 8.19 1.15
CA LEU A 163 -51.14 9.11 1.29
C LEU A 163 -51.29 9.62 2.73
N ILE A 164 -51.26 8.74 3.74
CA ILE A 164 -51.37 9.11 5.15
C ILE A 164 -50.19 10.00 5.57
N TYR A 165 -48.97 9.62 5.22
CA TYR A 165 -47.76 10.37 5.59
C TYR A 165 -47.72 11.76 4.94
N ARG A 166 -48.08 11.87 3.66
CA ARG A 166 -48.14 13.17 2.94
C ARG A 166 -49.40 13.98 3.25
N HIS A 167 -50.40 13.41 3.90
CA HIS A 167 -51.69 14.10 4.13
C HIS A 167 -51.50 15.43 4.87
N PRO A 168 -52.16 16.53 4.46
CA PRO A 168 -52.05 17.82 5.14
C PRO A 168 -52.51 17.78 6.60
N GLN A 169 -53.57 17.02 6.91
CA GLN A 169 -54.09 16.87 8.29
C GLN A 169 -53.19 16.02 9.19
N GLY A 170 -52.18 15.34 8.64
CA GLY A 170 -51.14 14.65 9.43
C GLY A 170 -49.96 15.55 9.81
N ARG A 171 -49.94 16.81 9.38
CA ARG A 171 -48.91 17.81 9.69
C ARG A 171 -49.16 18.41 11.08
N LEU A 172 -48.11 18.51 11.90
CA LEU A 172 -48.22 19.16 13.21
C LEU A 172 -48.41 20.68 13.05
N PRO A 173 -49.11 21.32 13.99
CA PRO A 173 -48.99 22.76 14.23
C PRO A 173 -47.54 23.13 14.55
N SER A 174 -47.08 24.31 14.10
CA SER A 174 -45.69 24.76 14.26
C SER A 174 -45.25 25.04 15.71
N SER A 175 -46.17 24.95 16.68
CA SER A 175 -45.93 25.17 18.11
C SER A 175 -45.98 23.89 18.94
N ASP A 176 -46.11 22.71 18.32
CA ASP A 176 -46.31 21.44 19.03
C ASP A 176 -44.97 20.74 19.34
N THR A 177 -44.81 20.33 20.60
CA THR A 177 -43.62 19.64 21.11
C THR A 177 -43.41 18.25 20.48
N GLU A 178 -44.43 17.63 19.89
CA GLU A 178 -44.26 16.36 19.17
C GLU A 178 -43.44 16.50 17.87
N SER A 179 -43.04 17.73 17.47
CA SER A 179 -42.10 17.95 16.37
C SER A 179 -40.69 17.41 16.64
N ASP A 180 -40.29 17.28 17.91
CA ASP A 180 -39.00 16.70 18.29
C ASP A 180 -39.03 15.16 18.28
N LEU A 181 -40.21 14.56 18.08
CA LEU A 181 -40.42 13.10 18.06
C LEU A 181 -40.33 12.48 16.66
N TYR A 182 -39.87 13.22 15.65
CA TYR A 182 -39.57 12.63 14.33
C TYR A 182 -38.34 11.74 14.40
N PHE A 183 -38.45 10.50 13.92
CA PHE A 183 -37.39 9.50 13.97
C PHE A 183 -36.82 9.30 15.40
N ALA A 184 -37.69 9.25 16.41
CA ALA A 184 -37.28 9.03 17.80
C ALA A 184 -36.84 7.57 18.04
N PRO A 185 -35.75 7.32 18.78
CA PRO A 185 -35.32 5.97 19.11
C PRO A 185 -36.23 5.32 20.18
N PRO A 186 -36.20 3.98 20.35
CA PRO A 186 -37.13 3.25 21.22
C PRO A 186 -37.13 3.64 22.70
N ASP A 187 -36.04 4.23 23.18
CA ASP A 187 -35.84 4.74 24.54
C ASP A 187 -36.44 6.13 24.78
N VAL A 188 -36.72 6.89 23.71
CA VAL A 188 -37.34 8.23 23.79
C VAL A 188 -38.85 8.16 23.65
N ALA A 189 -39.38 7.44 22.65
CA ALA A 189 -40.82 7.32 22.42
C ALA A 189 -41.19 6.03 21.71
N LYS A 190 -42.39 5.51 21.99
CA LYS A 190 -43.00 4.42 21.18
C LYS A 190 -43.93 5.04 20.14
N PRO A 191 -43.98 4.50 18.90
CA PRO A 191 -44.87 5.00 17.86
C PRO A 191 -46.36 5.08 18.24
N ARG A 192 -46.80 4.20 19.17
CA ARG A 192 -48.19 4.14 19.67
C ARG A 192 -48.55 5.27 20.64
N ASP A 193 -47.55 5.91 21.23
CA ASP A 193 -47.73 6.93 22.27
C ASP A 193 -47.67 8.36 21.66
N ILE A 194 -47.33 8.47 20.38
CA ILE A 194 -47.25 9.71 19.59
C ILE A 194 -48.61 9.99 18.94
N LYS A 195 -49.16 11.20 19.09
CA LYS A 195 -50.51 11.54 18.62
C LYS A 195 -50.58 11.79 17.12
N PHE A 196 -49.57 12.47 16.57
CA PHE A 196 -49.60 12.86 15.15
C PHE A 196 -49.05 11.76 14.24
N ALA A 197 -49.75 11.51 13.12
CA ALA A 197 -49.44 10.40 12.21
C ALA A 197 -48.02 10.48 11.60
N ARG A 198 -47.52 11.68 11.25
CA ARG A 198 -46.18 11.82 10.64
C ARG A 198 -45.01 11.46 11.58
N PRO A 199 -44.89 12.04 12.80
CA PRO A 199 -43.84 11.65 13.72
C PRO A 199 -44.01 10.18 14.13
N ALA A 200 -45.23 9.72 14.42
CA ALA A 200 -45.51 8.31 14.72
C ALA A 200 -45.01 7.35 13.63
N LEU A 201 -45.33 7.60 12.36
CA LEU A 201 -44.89 6.78 11.23
C LEU A 201 -43.38 6.89 10.96
N SER A 202 -42.78 8.06 11.09
CA SER A 202 -41.32 8.24 10.91
C SER A 202 -40.52 7.50 12.00
N THR A 203 -41.02 7.54 13.24
CA THR A 203 -40.47 6.85 14.41
C THR A 203 -40.67 5.35 14.30
N TRP A 204 -41.85 4.90 13.84
CA TRP A 204 -42.07 3.49 13.50
C TRP A 204 -41.09 3.00 12.42
N ALA A 205 -40.86 3.79 11.36
CA ALA A 205 -39.92 3.44 10.29
C ALA A 205 -38.47 3.32 10.80
N LEU A 206 -38.00 4.25 11.63
CA LEU A 206 -36.66 4.13 12.24
C LEU A 206 -36.56 2.88 13.13
N GLN A 207 -37.58 2.65 13.96
CA GLN A 207 -37.61 1.51 14.90
C GLN A 207 -37.78 0.16 14.18
N LEU A 208 -38.24 0.15 12.94
CA LEU A 208 -38.21 -1.03 12.04
C LEU A 208 -36.83 -1.24 11.41
N VAL A 209 -36.17 -0.17 10.94
CA VAL A 209 -34.86 -0.24 10.27
C VAL A 209 -33.73 -0.57 11.24
N GLY A 210 -33.73 -0.03 12.47
CA GLY A 210 -32.66 -0.23 13.45
C GLY A 210 -32.36 -1.71 13.79
N PRO A 211 -33.38 -2.53 14.12
CA PRO A 211 -33.22 -3.98 14.30
C PRO A 211 -32.72 -4.71 13.05
N GLU A 212 -33.17 -4.30 11.85
CA GLU A 212 -32.73 -4.92 10.60
C GLU A 212 -31.27 -4.61 10.28
N LEU A 213 -30.80 -3.38 10.50
CA LEU A 213 -29.38 -3.03 10.44
C LEU A 213 -28.55 -3.87 11.42
N ARG A 214 -29.04 -4.01 12.66
CA ARG A 214 -28.40 -4.83 13.70
C ARG A 214 -28.29 -6.31 13.31
N ARG A 215 -29.32 -6.84 12.63
CA ARG A 215 -29.34 -8.20 12.08
C ARG A 215 -28.36 -8.35 10.91
N GLN A 216 -28.40 -7.44 9.93
CA GLN A 216 -27.55 -7.45 8.75
C GLN A 216 -26.05 -7.38 9.10
N ILE A 217 -25.62 -6.42 9.92
CA ILE A 217 -24.21 -6.37 10.37
C ILE A 217 -23.89 -7.58 11.29
N GLY A 218 -24.89 -8.10 12.02
CA GLY A 218 -24.76 -9.37 12.75
C GLY A 218 -24.41 -10.56 11.85
N ASN A 219 -25.04 -10.67 10.68
CA ASN A 219 -24.76 -11.71 9.68
C ASN A 219 -23.34 -11.56 9.10
N LEU A 220 -22.88 -10.34 8.82
CA LEU A 220 -21.48 -10.08 8.42
C LEU A 220 -20.43 -10.49 9.46
N THR A 221 -20.82 -10.76 10.72
CA THR A 221 -19.88 -11.32 11.70
C THR A 221 -19.72 -12.84 11.59
N GLN A 222 -20.37 -13.48 10.61
CA GLN A 222 -20.37 -14.90 10.33
C GLN A 222 -20.01 -15.14 8.86
N ASN A 223 -19.34 -16.27 8.58
CA ASN A 223 -19.06 -16.71 7.21
C ASN A 223 -20.38 -16.82 6.43
N ASP A 224 -20.34 -16.62 5.12
CA ASP A 224 -21.56 -16.74 4.30
C ASP A 224 -21.90 -18.22 4.08
N PRO A 225 -23.14 -18.68 4.35
CA PRO A 225 -23.54 -20.05 4.01
C PRO A 225 -23.64 -20.26 2.49
N ASP A 226 -23.90 -19.19 1.74
CA ASP A 226 -24.09 -19.21 0.28
C ASP A 226 -22.80 -18.97 -0.52
N ASP A 227 -21.70 -18.60 0.15
CA ASP A 227 -20.41 -18.25 -0.46
C ASP A 227 -19.26 -18.83 0.40
N PRO A 228 -18.81 -20.06 0.11
CA PRO A 228 -17.77 -20.74 0.89
C PRO A 228 -16.41 -20.04 0.90
N GLU A 229 -16.19 -19.06 0.02
CA GLU A 229 -14.97 -18.25 -0.03
C GLU A 229 -15.05 -17.00 0.88
N ASP A 230 -16.23 -16.57 1.32
CA ASP A 230 -16.40 -15.51 2.34
C ASP A 230 -16.03 -16.03 3.75
N ILE A 231 -14.71 -16.03 4.00
CA ILE A 231 -14.12 -16.41 5.28
C ILE A 231 -13.97 -15.15 6.15
N THR A 232 -15.12 -14.58 6.51
CA THR A 232 -15.27 -13.51 7.51
C THR A 232 -14.38 -13.69 8.76
N ARG A 233 -14.18 -14.94 9.24
CA ARG A 233 -13.50 -15.25 10.52
C ARG A 233 -12.06 -15.82 10.40
N LEU A 234 -11.19 -15.15 9.64
CA LEU A 234 -9.76 -15.52 9.51
C LEU A 234 -8.99 -15.39 10.84
N ARG A 235 -8.21 -16.42 11.20
CA ARG A 235 -7.44 -16.48 12.47
C ARG A 235 -5.93 -16.41 12.29
N ALA A 236 -5.31 -15.66 13.20
CA ALA A 236 -3.87 -15.62 13.42
C ALA A 236 -3.30 -16.79 14.27
N SER A 237 -4.15 -17.65 14.84
CA SER A 237 -3.75 -18.79 15.67
C SER A 237 -4.92 -19.74 15.93
N THR A 238 -4.65 -21.05 15.88
CA THR A 238 -5.57 -22.13 16.25
C THR A 238 -5.16 -22.74 17.59
N ASN A 239 -5.40 -22.03 18.69
CA ASN A 239 -5.40 -22.67 20.01
C ASN A 239 -6.44 -23.80 20.01
N GLY A 240 -6.02 -25.03 20.32
CA GLY A 240 -6.76 -26.29 20.05
C GLY A 240 -8.13 -26.49 20.73
N ARG A 241 -8.69 -25.46 21.37
CA ARG A 241 -10.07 -25.45 21.89
C ARG A 241 -11.12 -25.18 20.81
N ALA A 242 -10.74 -24.68 19.64
CA ALA A 242 -11.67 -24.36 18.55
C ALA A 242 -11.47 -25.31 17.36
N LYS A 243 -12.34 -26.32 17.24
CA LYS A 243 -12.42 -27.19 16.05
C LYS A 243 -13.12 -26.43 14.90
N LEU A 244 -12.75 -26.74 13.65
CA LEU A 244 -13.27 -26.13 12.40
C LEU A 244 -13.04 -24.59 12.22
N ILE A 245 -11.92 -24.01 12.68
CA ILE A 245 -11.58 -22.62 12.33
C ILE A 245 -10.35 -22.54 11.42
N ARG A 246 -10.50 -21.93 10.24
CA ARG A 246 -9.44 -21.70 9.25
C ARG A 246 -8.44 -20.64 9.73
N SER A 247 -7.16 -20.98 9.67
CA SER A 247 -6.04 -20.05 9.84
C SER A 247 -5.87 -19.19 8.58
N ALA A 248 -5.34 -17.99 8.72
CA ALA A 248 -5.06 -17.11 7.58
C ALA A 248 -3.90 -17.61 6.73
N THR A 249 -4.04 -17.53 5.41
CA THR A 249 -3.03 -17.84 4.40
C THR A 249 -2.68 -16.61 3.55
N TRP A 250 -1.62 -16.69 2.75
CA TRP A 250 -1.27 -15.62 1.81
C TRP A 250 -2.33 -15.44 0.70
N ASP A 251 -2.99 -16.51 0.27
CA ASP A 251 -4.11 -16.47 -0.67
C ASP A 251 -5.31 -15.71 -0.07
N ASP A 252 -5.66 -16.00 1.19
CA ASP A 252 -6.74 -15.28 1.89
C ASP A 252 -6.48 -13.76 1.95
N LEU A 253 -5.22 -13.33 2.12
CA LEU A 253 -4.85 -11.92 2.15
C LEU A 253 -4.77 -11.29 0.75
N GLY A 254 -4.29 -12.03 -0.25
CA GLY A 254 -4.15 -11.57 -1.63
C GLY A 254 -5.48 -11.36 -2.35
N ARG A 255 -6.53 -12.11 -1.97
CA ARG A 255 -7.88 -11.95 -2.53
C ARG A 255 -8.64 -10.69 -2.07
N VAL A 256 -8.22 -10.04 -0.97
CA VAL A 256 -8.97 -8.92 -0.40
C VAL A 256 -8.83 -7.66 -1.27
N SER A 257 -9.95 -7.22 -1.85
CA SER A 257 -10.03 -5.97 -2.62
C SER A 257 -11.25 -5.12 -2.23
N ILE A 258 -11.15 -3.81 -2.39
CA ILE A 258 -12.27 -2.88 -2.14
C ILE A 258 -13.50 -3.20 -3.02
N PRO A 259 -13.38 -3.48 -4.33
CA PRO A 259 -14.53 -3.85 -5.17
C PRO A 259 -15.23 -5.13 -4.70
N TRP A 260 -14.47 -6.17 -4.33
CA TRP A 260 -15.03 -7.41 -3.80
C TRP A 260 -15.80 -7.16 -2.49
N MET A 261 -15.20 -6.46 -1.52
CA MET A 261 -15.89 -6.13 -0.27
C MET A 261 -17.14 -5.27 -0.49
N ALA A 262 -17.11 -4.32 -1.42
CA ALA A 262 -18.27 -3.50 -1.77
C ALA A 262 -19.41 -4.37 -2.34
N ALA A 263 -19.10 -5.33 -3.23
CA ALA A 263 -20.08 -6.28 -3.75
C ALA A 263 -20.65 -7.18 -2.64
N THR A 264 -19.80 -7.74 -1.78
CA THR A 264 -20.21 -8.60 -0.65
C THR A 264 -21.09 -7.83 0.34
N TYR A 265 -20.76 -6.59 0.70
CA TYR A 265 -21.58 -5.79 1.60
C TYR A 265 -22.89 -5.35 0.94
N LYS A 266 -22.89 -4.95 -0.33
CA LYS A 266 -24.13 -4.66 -1.06
C LYS A 266 -25.05 -5.88 -1.19
N ARG A 267 -24.48 -7.10 -1.30
CA ARG A 267 -25.21 -8.39 -1.28
C ARG A 267 -25.79 -8.70 0.10
N ARG A 268 -24.94 -8.77 1.14
CA ARG A 268 -25.26 -9.29 2.48
C ARG A 268 -25.92 -8.25 3.41
N THR A 269 -25.71 -6.95 3.20
CA THR A 269 -26.22 -5.86 4.06
C THR A 269 -26.88 -4.72 3.28
N ARG A 270 -27.83 -5.05 2.39
CA ARG A 270 -28.58 -4.10 1.54
C ARG A 270 -29.04 -2.82 2.26
N ALA A 271 -29.57 -2.91 3.48
CA ALA A 271 -30.02 -1.74 4.24
C ALA A 271 -28.84 -0.97 4.85
N GLY A 272 -27.81 -1.67 5.35
CA GLY A 272 -26.57 -1.04 5.82
C GLY A 272 -25.80 -0.32 4.72
N TRP A 273 -25.75 -0.92 3.53
CA TRP A 273 -25.21 -0.29 2.33
C TRP A 273 -25.98 0.99 1.99
N TYR A 274 -27.30 0.91 1.82
CA TYR A 274 -28.13 2.07 1.50
C TYR A 274 -28.03 3.20 2.55
N VAL A 275 -28.10 2.89 3.84
CA VAL A 275 -27.99 3.91 4.90
C VAL A 275 -26.61 4.57 4.92
N THR A 276 -25.53 3.82 4.70
CA THR A 276 -24.18 4.41 4.60
C THR A 276 -23.96 5.15 3.29
N GLU A 277 -24.67 4.80 2.21
CA GLU A 277 -24.71 5.54 0.95
C GLU A 277 -25.37 6.91 1.18
N CYS A 278 -26.54 6.95 1.81
CA CYS A 278 -27.22 8.20 2.19
C CYS A 278 -26.38 9.12 3.10
N MET A 279 -25.45 8.58 3.89
CA MET A 279 -24.55 9.35 4.76
C MET A 279 -23.27 9.82 4.06
N GLY A 280 -22.74 9.04 3.10
CA GLY A 280 -21.42 9.26 2.52
C GLY A 280 -21.40 9.71 1.05
N ALA A 281 -22.49 9.50 0.31
CA ALA A 281 -22.57 9.78 -1.11
C ALA A 281 -23.05 11.22 -1.37
N PRO A 282 -22.25 12.06 -2.07
CA PRO A 282 -22.71 13.38 -2.49
C PRO A 282 -23.74 13.22 -3.62
N THR A 283 -24.75 14.11 -3.61
CA THR A 283 -25.77 14.16 -4.65
C THR A 283 -25.69 15.45 -5.44
N VAL A 284 -25.96 15.37 -6.75
CA VAL A 284 -26.11 16.51 -7.66
C VAL A 284 -27.38 16.28 -8.45
N ASN A 285 -28.30 17.25 -8.43
CA ASN A 285 -29.63 17.14 -9.06
C ASN A 285 -30.41 15.86 -8.65
N GLY A 286 -30.22 15.39 -7.41
CA GLY A 286 -30.84 14.15 -6.89
C GLY A 286 -30.17 12.85 -7.33
N ALA A 287 -29.19 12.89 -8.24
CA ALA A 287 -28.39 11.73 -8.63
C ALA A 287 -27.15 11.60 -7.72
N ILE A 288 -26.78 10.36 -7.38
CA ILE A 288 -25.56 10.04 -6.62
C ILE A 288 -24.33 10.23 -7.51
N VAL A 289 -23.30 10.91 -7.00
CA VAL A 289 -22.03 11.14 -7.70
C VAL A 289 -20.89 10.38 -7.01
N ILE A 290 -20.12 9.62 -7.78
CA ILE A 290 -18.87 9.01 -7.32
C ILE A 290 -17.75 10.04 -7.51
N ARG A 291 -17.14 10.48 -6.41
CA ARG A 291 -15.95 11.36 -6.45
C ARG A 291 -14.69 10.55 -6.71
N TRP A 292 -13.78 11.10 -7.51
CA TRP A 292 -12.42 10.58 -7.68
C TRP A 292 -11.65 10.53 -6.36
N ARG A 293 -11.58 11.67 -5.64
CA ARG A 293 -11.00 11.74 -4.30
C ARG A 293 -12.04 11.28 -3.26
N ARG A 294 -11.73 10.20 -2.54
CA ARG A 294 -12.59 9.52 -1.55
C ARG A 294 -13.94 9.05 -2.16
N PRO A 295 -13.93 8.01 -3.02
CA PRO A 295 -15.17 7.39 -3.52
C PRO A 295 -16.04 6.90 -2.36
N HIS A 296 -17.33 7.22 -2.38
CA HIS A 296 -18.25 6.80 -1.30
C HIS A 296 -18.30 5.26 -1.10
N PRO A 297 -18.18 4.38 -2.12
CA PRO A 297 -18.15 2.93 -1.89
C PRO A 297 -16.96 2.49 -1.03
N THR A 298 -15.78 3.11 -1.21
CA THR A 298 -14.59 2.85 -0.39
C THR A 298 -14.83 3.29 1.06
N VAL A 299 -15.48 4.43 1.28
CA VAL A 299 -15.85 4.91 2.62
C VAL A 299 -16.86 3.97 3.28
N GLN A 300 -17.88 3.52 2.56
CA GLN A 300 -18.87 2.55 3.04
C GLN A 300 -18.21 1.22 3.46
N VAL A 301 -17.28 0.69 2.65
CA VAL A 301 -16.52 -0.52 3.00
C VAL A 301 -15.76 -0.35 4.32
N VAL A 302 -15.06 0.78 4.51
CA VAL A 302 -14.32 1.06 5.76
C VAL A 302 -15.27 1.17 6.97
N VAL A 303 -16.40 1.87 6.83
CA VAL A 303 -17.40 2.03 7.90
C VAL A 303 -18.07 0.70 8.26
N ILE A 304 -18.53 -0.07 7.25
CA ILE A 304 -19.19 -1.37 7.47
C ILE A 304 -18.20 -2.37 8.08
N ASN A 305 -16.93 -2.38 7.65
CA ASN A 305 -15.88 -3.20 8.26
C ASN A 305 -15.64 -2.83 9.73
N SER A 306 -15.55 -1.53 10.07
CA SER A 306 -15.42 -1.07 11.45
C SER A 306 -16.58 -1.55 12.32
N LEU A 307 -17.83 -1.33 11.88
CA LEU A 307 -19.02 -1.81 12.58
C LEU A 307 -19.04 -3.33 12.74
N THR A 308 -18.58 -4.08 11.74
CA THR A 308 -18.51 -5.54 11.76
C THR A 308 -17.48 -6.03 12.79
N LEU A 309 -16.28 -5.45 12.81
CA LEU A 309 -15.23 -5.79 13.76
C LEU A 309 -15.61 -5.40 15.20
N SER A 310 -16.27 -4.24 15.40
CA SER A 310 -16.79 -3.82 16.70
C SER A 310 -17.86 -4.76 17.25
N ARG A 311 -18.70 -5.36 16.39
CA ARG A 311 -19.67 -6.39 16.82
C ARG A 311 -19.02 -7.73 17.13
N ASN A 312 -17.96 -8.09 16.42
CA ASN A 312 -17.22 -9.32 16.64
C ASN A 312 -15.73 -9.13 16.32
N ARG A 313 -14.89 -9.08 17.35
CA ARG A 313 -13.42 -8.96 17.23
C ARG A 313 -12.74 -10.07 16.44
N TYR A 314 -13.47 -11.13 16.08
CA TYR A 314 -13.01 -12.26 15.27
C TYR A 314 -13.52 -12.22 13.82
N ALA A 315 -14.35 -11.25 13.44
CA ALA A 315 -14.75 -10.99 12.06
C ALA A 315 -13.68 -10.15 11.34
N SER A 316 -12.43 -10.64 11.40
CA SER A 316 -11.23 -9.92 10.97
C SER A 316 -10.85 -10.17 9.51
N GLY A 317 -11.55 -11.06 8.80
CA GLY A 317 -11.18 -11.54 7.47
C GLY A 317 -11.45 -10.60 6.30
N TYR A 318 -12.21 -9.52 6.53
CA TYR A 318 -12.35 -8.43 5.55
C TYR A 318 -11.13 -7.50 5.61
N LEU A 319 -11.32 -6.18 5.74
CA LEU A 319 -10.24 -5.20 5.72
C LEU A 319 -9.39 -5.19 7.00
N ALA A 320 -9.93 -5.62 8.15
CA ALA A 320 -9.31 -5.42 9.46
C ALA A 320 -7.95 -6.13 9.67
N LEU A 321 -7.77 -7.35 9.15
CA LEU A 321 -6.49 -8.09 9.24
C LEU A 321 -5.47 -7.62 8.18
N PRO A 322 -5.81 -7.52 6.88
CA PRO A 322 -4.92 -6.93 5.86
C PRO A 322 -4.43 -5.53 6.22
N LEU A 323 -5.32 -4.64 6.70
CA LEU A 323 -4.94 -3.27 7.06
C LEU A 323 -3.99 -3.22 8.27
N ALA A 324 -4.12 -4.14 9.22
CA ALA A 324 -3.18 -4.26 10.34
C ALA A 324 -1.80 -4.79 9.89
N ILE A 325 -1.78 -5.72 8.93
CA ILE A 325 -0.54 -6.23 8.32
C ILE A 325 0.14 -5.14 7.47
N TRP A 326 -0.64 -4.34 6.73
CA TRP A 326 -0.13 -3.18 6.00
C TRP A 326 0.47 -2.13 6.93
N GLN A 327 -0.22 -1.74 8.02
CA GLN A 327 0.36 -0.88 9.06
C GLN A 327 1.62 -1.48 9.70
N PHE A 328 1.73 -2.81 9.79
CA PHE A 328 2.96 -3.46 10.23
C PHE A 328 4.10 -3.29 9.20
N ALA A 329 3.83 -3.57 7.92
CA ALA A 329 4.80 -3.43 6.83
C ALA A 329 5.30 -1.98 6.66
N CYS A 330 4.40 -1.00 6.74
CA CYS A 330 4.73 0.43 6.72
C CYS A 330 5.45 0.95 7.98
N LYS A 331 5.77 0.08 8.95
CA LYS A 331 6.42 0.42 10.23
C LYS A 331 5.64 1.49 11.03
N ALA A 332 4.31 1.55 10.88
CA ALA A 332 3.45 2.53 11.55
C ALA A 332 3.62 2.49 13.08
N HIS A 333 3.49 3.66 13.73
CA HIS A 333 3.78 3.79 15.15
C HIS A 333 2.83 2.93 16.01
N VAL A 334 3.34 2.40 17.13
CA VAL A 334 2.55 1.48 17.97
C VAL A 334 1.25 2.11 18.48
N ASP A 335 1.26 3.41 18.75
CA ASP A 335 0.08 4.13 19.23
C ASP A 335 -0.94 4.40 18.12
N GLU A 336 -0.52 4.61 16.87
CA GLU A 336 -1.40 4.70 15.71
C GLU A 336 -2.17 3.38 15.53
N LYS A 337 -1.45 2.24 15.54
CA LYS A 337 -2.04 0.90 15.48
C LYS A 337 -3.01 0.63 16.62
N ARG A 338 -2.70 1.08 17.85
CA ARG A 338 -3.59 0.98 19.02
C ARG A 338 -4.86 1.82 18.86
N ILE A 339 -4.74 3.04 18.35
CA ILE A 339 -5.86 3.94 18.10
C ILE A 339 -6.77 3.36 17.01
N MET A 340 -6.20 2.98 15.85
CA MET A 340 -6.93 2.41 14.72
C MET A 340 -7.62 1.09 15.08
N SER A 341 -7.01 0.27 15.95
CA SER A 341 -7.65 -0.95 16.45
C SER A 341 -8.80 -0.67 17.41
N ARG A 342 -8.71 0.40 18.23
CA ARG A 342 -9.83 0.86 19.08
C ARG A 342 -10.99 1.46 18.27
N PHE A 343 -10.72 2.07 17.12
CA PHE A 343 -11.74 2.52 16.16
C PHE A 343 -12.35 1.38 15.33
N GLY A 344 -11.95 0.12 15.55
CA GLY A 344 -12.44 -1.03 14.80
C GLY A 344 -11.91 -1.13 13.37
N PHE A 345 -10.97 -0.27 12.95
CA PHE A 345 -10.42 -0.31 11.60
C PHE A 345 -9.43 -1.48 11.41
N THR A 346 -8.67 -1.83 12.46
CA THR A 346 -7.62 -2.86 12.40
C THR A 346 -7.70 -3.87 13.55
N VAL A 347 -7.17 -5.07 13.33
CA VAL A 347 -6.84 -5.97 14.45
C VAL A 347 -5.65 -5.43 15.24
N HIS A 348 -5.49 -5.90 16.49
CA HIS A 348 -4.38 -5.47 17.34
C HIS A 348 -3.01 -5.91 16.76
N ASP A 349 -1.95 -5.12 16.98
CA ASP A 349 -0.59 -5.38 16.44
C ASP A 349 -0.05 -6.77 16.84
N SER A 350 -0.40 -7.29 18.03
CA SER A 350 -0.04 -8.67 18.41
C SER A 350 -0.77 -9.74 17.59
N THR A 351 -2.00 -9.48 17.13
CA THR A 351 -2.75 -10.36 16.23
C THR A 351 -2.15 -10.33 14.82
N ALA A 352 -1.76 -9.15 14.32
CA ALA A 352 -1.05 -9.03 13.05
C ALA A 352 0.31 -9.76 13.09
N ARG A 353 1.10 -9.60 14.15
CA ARG A 353 2.37 -10.35 14.35
C ARG A 353 2.17 -11.85 14.46
N ALA A 354 1.17 -12.31 15.22
CA ALA A 354 0.86 -13.74 15.31
C ALA A 354 0.43 -14.30 13.94
N CYS A 355 -0.31 -13.52 13.15
CA CYS A 355 -0.68 -13.88 11.78
C CYS A 355 0.56 -13.99 10.90
N LEU A 356 1.46 -13.02 10.94
CA LEU A 356 2.72 -13.06 10.18
C LEU A 356 3.60 -14.26 10.58
N ALA A 357 3.71 -14.57 11.87
CA ALA A 357 4.43 -15.77 12.34
C ALA A 357 3.78 -17.08 11.83
N LEU A 358 2.45 -17.15 11.80
CA LEU A 358 1.70 -18.27 11.23
C LEU A 358 1.92 -18.38 9.70
N LEU A 359 1.87 -17.24 9.00
CA LEU A 359 2.07 -17.16 7.55
C LEU A 359 3.48 -17.58 7.13
N VAL A 360 4.50 -17.33 7.95
CA VAL A 360 5.86 -17.86 7.75
C VAL A 360 5.91 -19.37 8.05
N GLY A 361 5.31 -19.81 9.15
CA GLY A 361 5.46 -21.17 9.68
C GLY A 361 4.78 -22.30 8.89
N PHE A 362 3.70 -22.04 8.16
CA PHE A 362 2.82 -23.11 7.63
C PHE A 362 2.79 -23.30 6.10
N SER A 363 3.24 -22.35 5.27
CA SER A 363 3.16 -22.51 3.80
C SER A 363 4.43 -22.16 3.02
N PRO A 364 5.10 -21.00 3.22
CA PRO A 364 6.28 -20.65 2.43
C PRO A 364 7.46 -21.59 2.69
N LEU A 365 7.75 -21.91 3.96
CA LEU A 365 8.81 -22.86 4.31
C LEU A 365 8.53 -24.29 3.81
N ALA A 366 7.26 -24.72 3.78
CA ALA A 366 6.89 -26.03 3.24
C ALA A 366 7.10 -26.09 1.72
N LYS A 367 6.62 -25.07 0.99
CA LYS A 367 6.83 -24.96 -0.48
C LYS A 367 8.30 -24.80 -0.85
N LEU A 368 9.07 -24.04 -0.05
CA LEU A 368 10.52 -23.91 -0.22
C LEU A 368 11.23 -25.26 -0.08
N ARG A 369 10.89 -26.02 0.97
CA ARG A 369 11.44 -27.37 1.18
C ARG A 369 11.08 -28.34 0.06
N GLU A 370 9.85 -28.28 -0.43
CA GLU A 370 9.37 -29.09 -1.56
C GLU A 370 10.14 -28.75 -2.85
N SER A 371 10.28 -27.46 -3.17
CA SER A 371 11.06 -26.99 -4.32
C SER A 371 12.57 -27.32 -4.21
N VAL A 372 13.15 -27.19 -3.01
CA VAL A 372 14.54 -27.59 -2.75
C VAL A 372 14.71 -29.10 -2.89
N ALA A 373 13.78 -29.92 -2.38
CA ALA A 373 13.80 -31.37 -2.53
C ALA A 373 13.66 -31.84 -3.99
N GLU A 374 12.83 -31.17 -4.78
CA GLU A 374 12.75 -31.38 -6.23
C GLU A 374 14.07 -31.00 -6.93
N GLY A 375 14.65 -29.85 -6.57
CA GLY A 375 15.96 -29.43 -7.05
C GLY A 375 17.06 -30.46 -6.76
N ILE A 376 17.12 -30.97 -5.53
CA ILE A 376 18.04 -32.03 -5.11
C ILE A 376 17.85 -33.29 -5.95
N LYS A 377 16.61 -33.77 -6.11
CA LYS A 377 16.27 -34.95 -6.92
C LYS A 377 16.73 -34.81 -8.37
N ASN A 378 16.66 -33.59 -8.91
CA ASN A 378 17.04 -33.27 -10.29
C ASN A 378 18.52 -32.87 -10.44
N GLY A 379 19.32 -32.86 -9.36
CA GLY A 379 20.71 -32.43 -9.38
C GLY A 379 20.92 -30.93 -9.63
N THR A 380 19.90 -30.09 -9.45
CA THR A 380 19.95 -28.64 -9.71
C THR A 380 19.65 -27.84 -8.45
N MET A 381 20.65 -27.13 -7.91
CA MET A 381 20.40 -26.11 -6.88
C MET A 381 19.88 -24.84 -7.55
N ARG A 382 18.67 -24.39 -7.17
CA ARG A 382 18.01 -23.19 -7.74
C ARG A 382 17.69 -22.13 -6.70
N TRP A 383 18.34 -22.16 -5.53
CA TRP A 383 18.05 -21.24 -4.44
C TRP A 383 19.33 -20.62 -3.89
N GLN A 384 19.38 -19.30 -3.78
CA GLN A 384 20.46 -18.55 -3.12
C GLN A 384 20.01 -18.05 -1.75
N ILE A 385 20.90 -18.01 -0.76
CA ILE A 385 20.65 -17.31 0.51
C ILE A 385 21.40 -15.97 0.54
N VAL A 386 20.67 -14.91 0.84
CA VAL A 386 21.18 -13.58 1.22
C VAL A 386 21.04 -13.46 2.74
N LEU A 387 22.10 -13.05 3.45
CA LEU A 387 22.10 -12.92 4.92
C LEU A 387 22.44 -11.48 5.31
N ASP A 388 21.63 -10.89 6.19
CA ASP A 388 21.84 -9.53 6.69
C ASP A 388 21.74 -9.47 8.22
N ASN A 389 22.50 -8.55 8.83
CA ASN A 389 22.60 -8.37 10.26
C ASN A 389 21.46 -7.47 10.76
N VAL A 390 20.48 -8.06 11.44
CA VAL A 390 19.32 -7.32 11.97
C VAL A 390 19.63 -6.82 13.38
N GLN A 391 20.22 -5.62 13.42
CA GLN A 391 20.46 -4.88 14.66
C GLN A 391 19.30 -3.93 14.95
N GLN A 392 18.58 -4.15 16.05
CA GLN A 392 17.55 -3.23 16.54
C GLN A 392 17.92 -2.69 17.93
N TYR A 393 18.26 -1.41 18.00
CA TYR A 393 18.45 -0.70 19.27
C TYR A 393 17.09 -0.38 19.92
N CYS A 394 16.66 -1.22 20.86
CA CYS A 394 15.43 -1.01 21.64
C CYS A 394 15.71 -0.06 22.81
N ARG A 395 15.53 1.25 22.58
CA ARG A 395 15.52 2.24 23.66
C ARG A 395 14.38 1.99 24.65
N GLN A 396 14.69 1.86 25.93
CA GLN A 396 13.71 1.81 27.01
C GLN A 396 13.07 3.19 27.17
N ARG A 397 11.77 3.29 26.90
CA ARG A 397 10.97 4.52 27.11
C ARG A 397 10.21 4.52 28.45
N ASP A 398 10.39 3.49 29.28
CA ASP A 398 9.78 3.38 30.62
C ASP A 398 10.73 4.01 31.66
N HIS A 399 10.19 4.90 32.49
CA HIS A 399 10.93 5.80 33.39
C HIS A 399 11.25 5.17 34.76
N ARG A 400 11.17 3.84 34.87
CA ARG A 400 11.48 3.07 36.08
C ARG A 400 12.99 2.79 36.14
N ILE A 401 13.60 3.14 37.28
CA ILE A 401 15.03 2.96 37.55
C ILE A 401 15.45 1.49 37.40
N GLY A 402 16.62 1.25 36.80
CA GLY A 402 17.28 -0.07 36.74
C GLY A 402 17.12 -0.85 35.43
N ARG A 403 16.52 -0.29 34.38
CA ARG A 403 16.46 -0.92 33.04
C ARG A 403 17.43 -0.25 32.07
N GLN A 404 18.21 -1.06 31.37
CA GLN A 404 19.16 -0.63 30.35
C GLN A 404 18.55 -0.71 28.95
N ASP A 405 19.06 0.11 28.02
CA ASP A 405 18.75 -0.01 26.59
C ASP A 405 19.26 -1.35 26.05
N LEU A 406 18.47 -1.97 25.18
CA LEU A 406 18.73 -3.32 24.67
C LEU A 406 19.03 -3.27 23.18
N LEU A 407 20.30 -3.43 22.80
CA LEU A 407 20.66 -3.76 21.43
C LEU A 407 20.27 -5.23 21.18
N LYS A 408 19.21 -5.44 20.40
CA LYS A 408 18.87 -6.76 19.88
C LYS A 408 19.69 -7.01 18.63
N ILE A 409 20.44 -8.10 18.63
CA ILE A 409 21.29 -8.54 17.52
C ILE A 409 20.73 -9.90 17.07
N GLY A 410 20.74 -10.14 15.77
CA GLY A 410 20.41 -11.42 15.14
C GLY A 410 20.63 -11.33 13.64
N THR A 411 20.47 -12.43 12.94
CA THR A 411 20.66 -12.49 11.48
C THR A 411 19.32 -12.78 10.82
N ALA A 412 19.03 -12.11 9.71
CA ALA A 412 17.96 -12.46 8.80
C ALA A 412 18.53 -13.17 7.58
N ALA A 413 17.77 -14.11 7.04
CA ALA A 413 18.01 -14.68 5.73
C ALA A 413 16.91 -14.24 4.75
N THR A 414 17.20 -14.34 3.47
CA THR A 414 16.20 -14.45 2.40
C THR A 414 16.69 -15.49 1.39
N ALA A 415 15.89 -16.52 1.13
CA ALA A 415 16.12 -17.46 0.05
C ALA A 415 15.44 -16.92 -1.19
N ILE A 416 16.22 -16.75 -2.24
CA ILE A 416 15.81 -16.23 -3.54
C ILE A 416 15.79 -17.42 -4.49
N LEU A 417 14.66 -17.63 -5.17
CA LEU A 417 14.59 -18.58 -6.29
C LEU A 417 15.40 -17.99 -7.44
N LEU A 418 16.37 -18.75 -7.91
CA LEU A 418 17.16 -18.41 -9.08
C LEU A 418 16.46 -19.03 -10.30
N GLU A 419 15.81 -18.17 -11.08
CA GLU A 419 15.21 -18.53 -12.35
C GLU A 419 16.31 -18.62 -13.44
N ASP A 420 16.02 -19.29 -14.55
CA ASP A 420 16.89 -19.45 -15.74
C ASP A 420 18.35 -19.92 -15.51
N CYS A 421 18.59 -20.66 -14.42
CA CYS A 421 19.89 -21.29 -14.18
C CYS A 421 20.20 -22.39 -15.20
N ALA A 422 21.31 -22.24 -15.93
CA ALA A 422 21.79 -23.24 -16.87
C ALA A 422 22.03 -24.62 -16.20
N PRO A 423 21.78 -25.75 -16.90
CA PRO A 423 22.08 -27.08 -16.36
C PRO A 423 23.55 -27.19 -15.93
N GLY A 424 23.80 -27.66 -14.71
CA GLY A 424 25.15 -27.79 -14.16
C GLY A 424 25.78 -26.50 -13.60
N ALA A 425 25.11 -25.33 -13.64
CA ALA A 425 25.68 -24.06 -13.18
C ALA A 425 26.12 -24.02 -11.69
N PHE A 426 25.68 -24.99 -10.87
CA PHE A 426 26.07 -25.14 -9.46
C PHE A 426 26.73 -26.50 -9.15
N ASP A 427 27.30 -27.15 -10.17
CA ASP A 427 28.07 -28.39 -10.00
C ASP A 427 29.31 -28.12 -9.11
N LEU A 428 29.36 -28.81 -7.97
CA LEU A 428 30.47 -28.71 -7.01
C LEU A 428 31.78 -29.26 -7.60
N GLN A 429 31.71 -30.30 -8.43
CA GLN A 429 32.88 -30.97 -8.98
C GLN A 429 33.53 -30.12 -10.08
N ASP A 430 32.75 -29.58 -11.03
CA ASP A 430 33.27 -28.64 -12.04
C ASP A 430 33.90 -27.40 -11.37
N HIS A 431 33.23 -26.83 -10.36
CA HIS A 431 33.78 -25.71 -9.60
C HIS A 431 35.12 -26.06 -8.93
N LEU A 432 35.21 -27.21 -8.25
CA LEU A 432 36.45 -27.65 -7.59
C LEU A 432 37.58 -27.90 -8.61
N GLU A 433 37.27 -28.48 -9.77
CA GLU A 433 38.25 -28.72 -10.83
C GLU A 433 38.82 -27.42 -11.41
N ARG A 434 37.97 -26.43 -11.73
CA ARG A 434 38.44 -25.12 -12.22
C ARG A 434 39.24 -24.36 -11.15
N VAL A 435 38.84 -24.46 -9.89
CA VAL A 435 39.63 -23.92 -8.76
C VAL A 435 40.99 -24.61 -8.64
N MET A 436 41.08 -25.92 -8.84
CA MET A 436 42.35 -26.67 -8.87
C MET A 436 43.24 -26.27 -10.05
N ARG A 437 42.65 -25.99 -11.22
CA ARG A 437 43.36 -25.51 -12.42
C ARG A 437 43.82 -24.05 -12.32
N GLN A 438 43.25 -23.27 -11.39
CA GLN A 438 43.57 -21.86 -11.15
C GLN A 438 43.29 -20.92 -12.33
N GLU A 439 42.34 -21.28 -13.21
CA GLU A 439 41.93 -20.54 -14.42
C GLU A 439 41.63 -19.05 -14.15
N ARG A 440 41.21 -18.69 -12.92
CA ARG A 440 41.03 -17.30 -12.46
C ARG A 440 42.28 -16.41 -12.62
N ARG A 441 43.49 -16.97 -12.76
CA ARG A 441 44.72 -16.21 -13.02
C ARG A 441 44.79 -15.60 -14.42
N GLU A 442 44.00 -16.10 -15.36
CA GLU A 442 43.98 -15.67 -16.77
C GLU A 442 42.90 -14.62 -17.05
N LEU A 443 42.06 -14.31 -16.05
CA LEU A 443 40.98 -13.32 -16.14
C LEU A 443 41.55 -11.89 -16.10
N THR A 444 41.49 -11.18 -17.23
CA THR A 444 41.91 -9.77 -17.34
C THR A 444 40.72 -8.81 -17.35
N THR A 445 41.02 -7.50 -17.25
CA THR A 445 40.05 -6.40 -17.32
C THR A 445 39.37 -6.28 -18.68
N GLU A 446 40.09 -6.60 -19.75
CA GLU A 446 39.63 -6.51 -21.14
C GLU A 446 38.63 -7.64 -21.41
N LEU A 447 38.96 -8.87 -20.99
CA LEU A 447 38.04 -10.01 -21.05
C LEU A 447 36.76 -9.76 -20.25
N LEU A 448 36.85 -9.10 -19.09
CA LEU A 448 35.68 -8.71 -18.30
C LEU A 448 34.84 -7.59 -18.93
N PHE A 449 35.44 -6.74 -19.77
CA PHE A 449 34.76 -5.65 -20.48
C PHE A 449 34.09 -6.14 -21.77
N GLU A 450 34.74 -7.05 -22.50
CA GLU A 450 34.20 -7.70 -23.71
C GLU A 450 33.04 -8.66 -23.40
N ASP A 451 33.00 -9.24 -22.20
CA ASP A 451 31.89 -10.09 -21.72
C ASP A 451 30.61 -9.31 -21.35
N ILE A 452 30.61 -7.97 -21.37
CA ILE A 452 29.46 -7.16 -20.94
C ILE A 452 28.38 -7.09 -22.03
N ASP A 453 27.14 -7.47 -21.69
CA ASP A 453 26.00 -7.38 -22.60
C ASP A 453 25.43 -5.94 -22.61
N TRP A 454 26.12 -5.07 -23.34
CA TRP A 454 25.76 -3.65 -23.47
C TRP A 454 24.33 -3.41 -24.00
N PRO A 455 23.82 -4.13 -25.02
CA PRO A 455 22.41 -4.03 -25.42
C PRO A 455 21.44 -4.39 -24.29
N TYR A 456 21.70 -5.48 -23.56
CA TYR A 456 20.83 -5.92 -22.45
C TYR A 456 20.81 -4.90 -21.31
N ILE A 457 21.95 -4.31 -20.92
CA ILE A 457 21.99 -3.22 -19.92
C ILE A 457 21.11 -2.03 -20.34
N GLN A 458 21.20 -1.62 -21.62
CA GLN A 458 20.42 -0.49 -22.15
C GLN A 458 18.91 -0.75 -22.07
N ASP A 459 18.47 -1.98 -22.37
CA ASP A 459 17.05 -2.35 -22.28
C ASP A 459 16.56 -2.52 -20.82
N LEU A 460 17.41 -3.01 -19.91
CA LEU A 460 17.06 -3.17 -18.50
C LEU A 460 16.89 -1.84 -17.77
N MET A 461 17.58 -0.76 -18.21
CA MET A 461 17.33 0.59 -17.69
C MET A 461 15.86 0.99 -17.80
N ALA A 462 15.17 0.57 -18.87
CA ALA A 462 13.77 0.91 -19.13
C ALA A 462 12.77 0.08 -18.30
N LEU A 463 13.17 -1.07 -17.74
CA LEU A 463 12.28 -2.07 -17.16
C LEU A 463 12.12 -2.01 -15.62
N HIS A 464 12.73 -1.02 -14.95
CA HIS A 464 13.22 -1.23 -13.58
C HIS A 464 12.25 -0.95 -12.42
N TRP A 465 10.96 -1.25 -12.58
CA TRP A 465 9.91 -0.80 -11.64
C TRP A 465 8.99 -1.96 -11.12
N VAL A 466 9.43 -2.87 -10.19
CA VAL A 466 8.63 -3.56 -9.09
C VAL A 466 9.28 -4.88 -8.51
N ARG A 467 8.90 -5.28 -7.26
CA ARG A 467 9.74 -5.92 -6.20
C ARG A 467 9.24 -7.22 -5.47
N ILE A 468 10.14 -7.96 -4.76
CA ILE A 468 10.00 -9.34 -4.17
C ILE A 468 10.01 -9.47 -2.59
N LEU A 469 9.89 -10.71 -2.02
CA LEU A 469 9.57 -11.18 -0.63
C LEU A 469 10.73 -11.85 0.23
N PRO A 470 10.61 -12.03 1.58
CA PRO A 470 11.69 -12.52 2.50
C PRO A 470 11.46 -13.85 3.31
N LEU A 471 12.47 -14.34 4.07
CA LEU A 471 12.40 -15.49 5.04
C LEU A 471 12.29 -15.07 6.54
N GLY A 472 12.31 -16.07 7.44
CA GLY A 472 12.39 -15.93 8.91
C GLY A 472 13.81 -15.75 9.47
N THR A 473 13.89 -15.15 10.65
CA THR A 473 15.14 -14.68 11.30
C THR A 473 15.59 -15.58 12.46
N ASN A 474 16.89 -15.61 12.77
CA ASN A 474 17.43 -16.23 14.00
C ASN A 474 18.29 -15.24 14.83
N ALA A 475 18.68 -15.67 16.03
CA ALA A 475 19.29 -14.81 17.06
C ALA A 475 20.80 -15.09 17.27
N GLU A 476 21.45 -15.67 16.27
CA GLU A 476 22.86 -16.04 16.35
C GLU A 476 23.82 -14.87 16.07
N ARG A 477 25.08 -14.99 16.49
CA ARG A 477 26.10 -13.95 16.35
C ARG A 477 27.02 -14.20 15.16
N GLU A 478 26.71 -13.62 14.01
CA GLU A 478 27.42 -13.88 12.76
C GLU A 478 28.92 -13.49 12.78
N THR A 479 29.32 -12.53 13.62
CA THR A 479 30.72 -12.07 13.70
C THR A 479 31.61 -13.05 14.46
N GLU A 480 31.01 -13.90 15.30
CA GLU A 480 31.64 -15.00 16.02
C GLU A 480 31.61 -16.27 15.16
N THR A 481 32.76 -16.95 15.01
CA THR A 481 32.88 -18.17 14.18
C THR A 481 31.85 -19.25 14.54
N GLN A 482 31.55 -19.45 15.84
CA GLN A 482 30.53 -20.41 16.27
C GLN A 482 29.09 -19.91 16.08
N GLY A 483 28.84 -18.60 16.19
CA GLY A 483 27.53 -18.03 15.95
C GLY A 483 27.15 -18.09 14.47
N MET A 484 28.06 -17.71 13.56
CA MET A 484 27.88 -17.91 12.12
C MET A 484 27.64 -19.39 11.75
N MET A 485 28.37 -20.32 12.38
CA MET A 485 28.18 -21.75 12.15
C MET A 485 26.75 -22.18 12.52
N ARG A 486 26.23 -21.76 13.67
CA ARG A 486 24.86 -22.06 14.09
C ARG A 486 23.81 -21.32 13.24
N ALA A 487 24.07 -20.07 12.85
CA ALA A 487 23.18 -19.29 11.98
C ALA A 487 22.95 -20.00 10.64
N ILE A 488 24.04 -20.40 9.98
CA ILE A 488 23.98 -21.10 8.68
C ILE A 488 23.26 -22.44 8.82
N LEU A 489 23.56 -23.24 9.84
CA LEU A 489 22.89 -24.53 10.08
C LEU A 489 21.38 -24.37 10.36
N ASP A 490 20.97 -23.29 11.05
CA ASP A 490 19.55 -22.99 11.24
C ASP A 490 18.87 -22.56 9.94
N PHE A 491 19.48 -21.69 9.12
CA PHE A 491 18.91 -21.30 7.83
C PHE A 491 18.84 -22.46 6.83
N MET A 492 19.87 -23.32 6.77
CA MET A 492 19.82 -24.59 6.05
C MET A 492 18.61 -25.43 6.46
N LYS A 493 18.42 -25.60 7.78
CA LYS A 493 17.27 -26.34 8.34
C LYS A 493 15.93 -25.67 8.04
N GLN A 494 15.85 -24.34 7.97
CA GLN A 494 14.65 -23.65 7.51
C GLN A 494 14.33 -24.04 6.04
N MET A 495 15.34 -24.02 5.16
CA MET A 495 15.22 -24.43 3.75
C MET A 495 15.02 -25.93 3.52
N GLY A 496 15.35 -26.79 4.49
CA GLY A 496 15.32 -28.25 4.34
C GLY A 496 16.62 -28.86 3.82
N LEU A 497 17.72 -28.11 3.85
CA LEU A 497 19.06 -28.60 3.54
C LEU A 497 19.63 -29.31 4.78
N ASP A 498 19.86 -30.61 4.69
CA ASP A 498 20.51 -31.43 5.73
C ASP A 498 21.80 -32.10 5.22
N GLU A 499 22.41 -32.93 6.06
CA GLU A 499 23.67 -33.62 5.78
C GLU A 499 23.58 -34.57 4.56
N THR A 500 22.40 -35.12 4.26
CA THR A 500 22.17 -35.96 3.06
C THR A 500 21.78 -35.16 1.82
N ALA A 501 21.06 -34.05 1.99
CA ALA A 501 20.63 -33.19 0.90
C ALA A 501 21.79 -32.48 0.19
N LEU A 502 22.83 -32.12 0.94
CA LEU A 502 23.94 -31.30 0.44
C LEU A 502 25.15 -32.09 -0.07
N ASP A 503 25.19 -33.43 0.03
CA ASP A 503 26.42 -34.20 -0.17
C ASP A 503 27.07 -33.97 -1.56
N ASN A 504 26.24 -33.76 -2.60
CA ASN A 504 26.66 -33.44 -3.98
C ASN A 504 26.35 -32.00 -4.43
N LEU A 505 25.92 -31.09 -3.54
CA LEU A 505 25.43 -29.75 -3.93
C LEU A 505 26.17 -28.62 -3.23
N SER A 506 26.52 -27.60 -3.99
CA SER A 506 26.97 -26.30 -3.47
C SER A 506 25.77 -25.42 -3.08
N PHE A 507 25.87 -24.71 -1.96
CA PHE A 507 24.95 -23.63 -1.62
C PHE A 507 25.72 -22.32 -1.44
N MET A 508 25.13 -21.22 -1.90
CA MET A 508 25.74 -19.90 -1.86
C MET A 508 25.14 -19.07 -0.71
N ALA A 509 26.01 -18.49 0.12
CA ALA A 509 25.62 -17.52 1.15
C ALA A 509 26.49 -16.26 1.06
N ARG A 510 25.84 -15.10 1.07
CA ARG A 510 26.47 -13.77 1.14
C ARG A 510 26.18 -13.11 2.49
N GLY A 511 26.89 -12.02 2.78
CA GLY A 511 26.70 -11.17 3.95
C GLY A 511 27.69 -10.00 3.93
N ASP A 512 27.77 -9.24 5.02
CA ASP A 512 28.74 -8.16 5.15
C ASP A 512 30.21 -8.67 5.14
N GLY A 513 31.18 -7.75 5.11
CA GLY A 513 32.59 -8.13 5.12
C GLY A 513 33.00 -9.01 6.32
N ALA A 514 32.40 -8.77 7.49
CA ALA A 514 32.66 -9.56 8.69
C ALA A 514 32.03 -10.96 8.63
N SER A 515 30.83 -11.07 8.04
CA SER A 515 30.10 -12.31 7.77
C SER A 515 30.88 -13.21 6.83
N VAL A 516 31.33 -12.67 5.69
CA VAL A 516 32.14 -13.40 4.70
C VAL A 516 33.45 -13.86 5.35
N ALA A 517 34.11 -13.01 6.14
CA ALA A 517 35.28 -13.41 6.92
C ALA A 517 34.99 -14.46 8.01
N ALA A 518 33.80 -14.48 8.60
CA ALA A 518 33.36 -15.53 9.52
C ALA A 518 33.15 -16.88 8.80
N MET A 519 32.52 -16.86 7.62
CA MET A 519 32.34 -18.05 6.76
C MET A 519 33.69 -18.65 6.34
N TRP A 520 34.64 -17.83 5.88
CA TRP A 520 36.00 -18.27 5.56
C TRP A 520 36.74 -18.82 6.78
N ARG A 521 36.57 -18.23 7.98
CA ARG A 521 37.11 -18.79 9.23
C ARG A 521 36.54 -20.17 9.55
N ILE A 522 35.22 -20.38 9.41
CA ILE A 522 34.59 -21.71 9.59
C ILE A 522 35.22 -22.74 8.65
N LYS A 523 35.27 -22.45 7.34
CA LYS A 523 35.88 -23.36 6.35
C LYS A 523 37.34 -23.66 6.70
N LYS A 524 38.12 -22.67 7.17
CA LYS A 524 39.52 -22.86 7.58
C LYS A 524 39.67 -23.75 8.82
N PHE A 525 38.85 -23.57 9.84
CA PHE A 525 38.93 -24.37 11.07
C PHE A 525 38.39 -25.79 10.91
N LEU A 526 37.36 -26.00 10.07
CA LEU A 526 36.73 -27.31 9.85
C LEU A 526 37.26 -28.05 8.60
N ALA A 527 38.27 -27.49 7.91
CA ALA A 527 38.87 -28.05 6.70
C ALA A 527 39.33 -29.51 6.83
N ALA A 528 39.76 -29.92 8.02
CA ALA A 528 40.25 -31.27 8.31
C ALA A 528 39.12 -32.31 8.55
N HIS A 529 37.87 -31.89 8.67
CA HIS A 529 36.76 -32.82 8.90
C HIS A 529 36.50 -33.68 7.64
N PRO A 530 36.31 -35.01 7.73
CA PRO A 530 36.15 -35.85 6.54
C PRO A 530 34.89 -35.49 5.74
N ILE A 531 33.73 -35.41 6.42
CA ILE A 531 32.43 -35.16 5.77
C ILE A 531 32.31 -33.70 5.29
N HIS A 532 31.89 -33.52 4.03
CA HIS A 532 31.82 -32.24 3.31
C HIS A 532 30.89 -31.21 3.96
N TYR A 533 29.69 -31.64 4.38
CA TYR A 533 28.71 -30.83 5.10
C TYR A 533 29.30 -30.25 6.40
N LYS A 534 29.88 -31.10 7.25
CA LYS A 534 30.50 -30.70 8.53
C LYS A 534 31.80 -29.88 8.36
N ALA A 535 32.48 -30.04 7.23
CA ALA A 535 33.63 -29.21 6.83
C ALA A 535 33.23 -27.86 6.19
N PHE A 536 31.93 -27.61 5.96
CA PHE A 536 31.41 -26.48 5.19
C PHE A 536 32.06 -26.33 3.80
N ARG A 537 32.52 -27.43 3.18
CA ARG A 537 33.11 -27.36 1.83
C ARG A 537 32.09 -26.84 0.80
N ASN A 538 30.84 -27.26 1.00
CA ASN A 538 29.68 -27.00 0.14
C ASN A 538 29.13 -25.57 0.29
N LEU A 539 29.62 -24.79 1.27
CA LEU A 539 29.35 -23.36 1.39
C LEU A 539 30.23 -22.58 0.42
N VAL A 540 29.64 -21.85 -0.52
CA VAL A 540 30.33 -20.90 -1.40
C VAL A 540 30.04 -19.47 -0.93
N PRO A 541 31.02 -18.75 -0.34
CA PRO A 541 30.92 -17.33 -0.04
C PRO A 541 31.54 -16.50 -1.18
N PRO A 542 30.75 -15.96 -2.13
CA PRO A 542 31.25 -15.35 -3.37
C PRO A 542 31.85 -13.95 -3.17
N GLY A 543 31.59 -13.30 -2.04
CA GLY A 543 32.03 -11.94 -1.74
C GLY A 543 31.05 -11.19 -0.83
N PRO A 544 31.37 -9.96 -0.41
CA PRO A 544 30.47 -9.11 0.36
C PRO A 544 29.14 -8.82 -0.35
N GLU A 545 28.12 -8.46 0.41
CA GLU A 545 26.83 -7.95 -0.10
C GLU A 545 27.02 -6.83 -1.14
N ALA A 546 26.22 -6.87 -2.22
CA ALA A 546 26.17 -5.81 -3.22
C ALA A 546 25.74 -4.44 -2.67
N TRP A 547 25.27 -4.37 -1.42
CA TRP A 547 25.12 -3.11 -0.69
C TRP A 547 26.47 -2.40 -0.46
N HIS A 548 27.52 -3.13 -0.05
CA HIS A 548 28.84 -2.53 0.15
C HIS A 548 29.43 -2.00 -1.16
N THR A 549 29.31 -2.78 -2.24
CA THR A 549 29.75 -2.38 -3.58
C THR A 549 29.03 -1.12 -4.06
N ARG A 550 27.70 -1.05 -3.90
CA ARG A 550 26.91 0.17 -4.14
C ARG A 550 27.28 1.36 -3.25
N TRP A 551 27.70 1.14 -2.00
CA TRP A 551 28.16 2.22 -1.13
C TRP A 551 29.55 2.73 -1.53
N THR A 552 30.46 1.84 -1.96
CA THR A 552 31.76 2.22 -2.53
C THR A 552 31.57 3.05 -3.80
N GLN A 553 30.68 2.64 -4.70
CA GLN A 553 30.32 3.43 -5.89
C GLN A 553 29.77 4.82 -5.49
N PHE A 554 28.93 4.91 -4.45
CA PHE A 554 28.48 6.21 -3.94
C PHE A 554 29.59 7.11 -3.41
N ASN A 555 30.58 6.56 -2.71
CA ASN A 555 31.74 7.32 -2.24
C ASN A 555 32.54 7.86 -3.44
N ALA A 556 32.77 7.05 -4.47
CA ALA A 556 33.45 7.47 -5.70
C ALA A 556 32.65 8.56 -6.44
N MET A 557 31.36 8.35 -6.69
CA MET A 557 30.48 9.36 -7.32
C MET A 557 30.43 10.65 -6.49
N ALA A 558 30.46 10.57 -5.15
CA ALA A 558 30.42 11.73 -4.29
C ALA A 558 31.73 12.54 -4.36
N ALA A 559 32.88 11.87 -4.37
CA ALA A 559 34.18 12.48 -4.57
C ALA A 559 34.29 13.16 -5.95
N ASN A 560 33.81 12.51 -7.00
CA ASN A 560 33.97 12.97 -8.38
C ASN A 560 32.98 14.10 -8.75
N HIS A 561 31.70 13.99 -8.37
CA HIS A 561 30.64 14.84 -8.91
C HIS A 561 30.19 16.01 -8.01
N TYR A 562 30.50 16.03 -6.71
CA TYR A 562 30.10 17.17 -5.85
C TYR A 562 30.93 18.45 -6.08
N GLY A 563 32.23 18.35 -6.39
CA GLY A 563 33.09 19.53 -6.58
C GLY A 563 33.20 20.45 -5.33
N PRO A 564 33.53 21.75 -5.50
CA PRO A 564 33.63 22.73 -4.41
C PRO A 564 32.28 23.05 -3.74
N MET A 565 32.29 23.53 -2.49
CA MET A 565 31.05 23.82 -1.74
C MET A 565 30.26 25.00 -2.33
N SER A 566 30.97 26.05 -2.76
CA SER A 566 30.44 27.24 -3.43
C SER A 566 30.61 27.18 -4.96
N SER A 567 30.43 26.00 -5.56
CA SER A 567 30.62 25.86 -7.02
C SER A 567 29.59 26.69 -7.80
N SER A 568 30.07 27.48 -8.77
CA SER A 568 29.22 28.16 -9.76
C SER A 568 28.87 27.27 -10.96
N ASP A 569 29.60 26.17 -11.16
CA ASP A 569 29.41 25.18 -12.23
C ASP A 569 28.04 24.46 -12.10
N PRO A 570 27.17 24.49 -13.13
CA PRO A 570 25.86 23.82 -13.11
C PRO A 570 25.95 22.28 -13.13
N SER A 571 27.08 21.71 -13.56
CA SER A 571 27.30 20.25 -13.57
C SER A 571 27.54 19.68 -12.16
N SER A 572 28.11 20.49 -11.25
CA SER A 572 28.41 20.14 -9.86
C SER A 572 27.16 19.80 -9.04
N LEU A 573 27.18 18.63 -8.37
CA LEU A 573 26.09 18.23 -7.48
C LEU A 573 25.96 19.11 -6.24
N SER A 574 26.96 19.93 -5.91
CA SER A 574 26.79 20.95 -4.88
C SER A 574 25.82 22.04 -5.28
N LYS A 575 25.80 22.43 -6.56
CA LYS A 575 24.82 23.38 -7.07
C LYS A 575 23.41 22.78 -7.03
N SER A 576 23.27 21.51 -7.44
CA SER A 576 22.03 20.74 -7.31
C SER A 576 21.56 20.61 -5.86
N ALA A 577 22.49 20.38 -4.92
CA ALA A 577 22.18 20.28 -3.49
C ALA A 577 21.68 21.61 -2.92
N THR A 578 22.29 22.74 -3.27
CA THR A 578 21.78 24.06 -2.89
C THR A 578 20.40 24.34 -3.49
N ALA A 579 20.19 24.01 -4.76
CA ALA A 579 18.91 24.23 -5.45
C ALA A 579 17.76 23.37 -4.89
N ALA A 580 18.05 22.16 -4.41
CA ALA A 580 17.08 21.22 -3.84
C ALA A 580 16.99 21.26 -2.29
N GLU A 581 17.63 22.24 -1.64
CA GLU A 581 17.78 22.35 -0.18
C GLU A 581 18.35 21.07 0.50
N ALA A 582 19.11 20.27 -0.25
CA ALA A 582 19.70 19.02 0.23
C ALA A 582 21.04 19.27 0.95
N LYS A 583 21.24 18.59 2.08
CA LYS A 583 22.51 18.67 2.82
C LYS A 583 23.65 17.99 2.03
N ARG A 584 24.66 18.76 1.62
CA ARG A 584 25.94 18.24 1.10
C ARG A 584 26.60 17.30 2.14
N PRO A 585 27.15 16.13 1.74
CA PRO A 585 27.94 15.29 2.65
C PRO A 585 29.18 16.04 3.19
N THR A 586 29.48 15.88 4.48
CA THR A 586 30.64 16.54 5.11
C THR A 586 31.96 15.91 4.73
N ASN A 587 31.97 14.61 4.42
CA ASN A 587 33.12 13.89 3.88
C ASN A 587 32.69 13.20 2.57
N LEU A 588 33.35 13.54 1.46
CA LEU A 588 33.04 12.97 0.14
C LEU A 588 33.67 11.59 -0.08
N LYS A 589 34.78 11.26 0.59
CA LYS A 589 35.42 9.92 0.54
C LYS A 589 34.62 8.86 1.30
N LYS A 590 33.75 9.27 2.24
CA LYS A 590 32.94 8.38 3.08
C LYS A 590 31.60 9.03 3.43
N VAL A 591 30.63 8.89 2.53
CA VAL A 591 29.32 9.54 2.66
C VAL A 591 28.35 8.74 3.52
N ASP A 592 27.44 9.43 4.21
CA ASP A 592 26.26 8.82 4.81
C ASP A 592 25.34 8.28 3.71
N PHE A 593 25.12 6.96 3.68
CA PHE A 593 24.43 6.27 2.59
C PHE A 593 23.01 6.80 2.31
N PHE A 594 22.13 6.85 3.33
CA PHE A 594 20.71 7.18 3.12
C PHE A 594 20.43 8.66 2.75
N PRO A 595 21.07 9.67 3.36
CA PRO A 595 20.90 11.06 2.94
C PRO A 595 21.45 11.30 1.52
N THR A 596 22.64 10.77 1.23
CA THR A 596 23.33 11.01 -0.05
C THR A 596 22.68 10.27 -1.21
N SER A 597 22.23 9.03 -1.00
CA SER A 597 21.49 8.28 -2.02
C SER A 597 20.20 8.99 -2.42
N ARG A 598 19.43 9.51 -1.45
CA ARG A 598 18.21 10.26 -1.73
C ARG A 598 18.48 11.58 -2.49
N SER A 599 19.53 12.31 -2.13
CA SER A 599 19.85 13.57 -2.84
C SER A 599 20.35 13.31 -4.25
N MET A 600 21.29 12.37 -4.44
CA MET A 600 21.75 11.99 -5.78
C MET A 600 20.64 11.41 -6.66
N GLN A 601 19.74 10.60 -6.09
CA GLN A 601 18.59 10.06 -6.83
C GLN A 601 17.65 11.17 -7.29
N LEU A 602 17.35 12.16 -6.42
CA LEU A 602 16.57 13.34 -6.81
C LEU A 602 17.26 14.14 -7.93
N PHE A 603 18.59 14.31 -7.88
CA PHE A 603 19.34 15.02 -8.92
C PHE A 603 19.32 14.27 -10.27
N TYR A 604 19.43 12.94 -10.22
CA TYR A 604 19.32 12.07 -11.39
C TYR A 604 17.91 12.13 -12.00
N GLU A 605 16.88 11.90 -11.20
CA GLU A 605 15.47 11.95 -11.64
C GLU A 605 15.12 13.31 -12.25
N ALA A 606 15.56 14.42 -11.63
CA ALA A 606 15.36 15.76 -12.16
C ALA A 606 16.07 15.99 -13.52
N ARG A 607 17.33 15.54 -13.67
CA ARG A 607 18.08 15.66 -14.93
C ARG A 607 17.51 14.76 -16.04
N VAL A 608 17.02 13.56 -15.71
CA VAL A 608 16.31 12.69 -16.66
C VAL A 608 15.01 13.32 -17.14
N LEU A 609 14.22 13.91 -16.23
CA LEU A 609 13.02 14.66 -16.60
C LEU A 609 13.34 15.88 -17.48
N ASP A 610 14.46 16.56 -17.25
CA ASP A 610 14.92 17.66 -18.10
C ASP A 610 15.33 17.19 -19.51
N CYS A 611 15.93 15.99 -19.63
CA CYS A 611 16.22 15.38 -20.94
C CYS A 611 14.93 15.10 -21.74
N PHE A 612 13.90 14.55 -21.08
CA PHE A 612 12.58 14.38 -21.71
C PHE A 612 11.91 15.72 -22.03
N ARG A 613 12.04 16.73 -21.15
CA ARG A 613 11.50 18.08 -21.37
C ARG A 613 12.08 18.69 -22.65
N VAL A 614 13.40 18.59 -22.84
CA VAL A 614 14.08 19.01 -24.08
C VAL A 614 13.61 18.19 -25.28
N SER A 615 13.44 16.87 -25.14
CA SER A 615 12.97 15.99 -26.22
C SER A 615 11.53 16.23 -26.69
N PHE A 616 10.67 16.76 -25.81
CA PHE A 616 9.29 17.15 -26.13
C PHE A 616 9.15 18.65 -26.46
N GLU A 617 10.25 19.40 -26.54
CA GLU A 617 10.27 20.86 -26.77
C GLU A 617 9.35 21.64 -25.79
N ALA A 618 9.26 21.17 -24.54
CA ALA A 618 8.38 21.71 -23.52
C ALA A 618 9.10 22.69 -22.56
N ASP A 619 8.40 23.75 -22.12
CA ASP A 619 8.90 24.61 -21.03
C ASP A 619 8.65 23.98 -19.65
N ASP A 620 7.51 23.32 -19.48
CA ASP A 620 7.13 22.56 -18.28
C ASP A 620 6.57 21.20 -18.69
N ILE A 621 7.31 20.13 -18.36
CA ILE A 621 6.95 18.75 -18.69
C ILE A 621 5.70 18.26 -17.95
N ILE A 622 5.41 18.81 -16.76
CA ILE A 622 4.19 18.48 -16.01
C ILE A 622 2.99 19.10 -16.72
N ALA A 623 3.07 20.39 -17.05
CA ALA A 623 2.03 21.08 -17.81
C ALA A 623 1.78 20.45 -19.19
N TYR A 624 2.84 19.97 -19.86
CA TYR A 624 2.76 19.28 -21.14
C TYR A 624 1.89 18.00 -21.08
N PHE A 625 2.03 17.20 -20.01
CA PHE A 625 1.22 15.99 -19.79
C PHE A 625 -0.14 16.26 -19.12
N GLU A 626 -0.34 17.43 -18.50
CA GLU A 626 -1.66 17.83 -17.96
C GLU A 626 -2.60 18.42 -19.03
N ASP A 627 -2.10 18.87 -20.18
CA ASP A 627 -2.93 19.35 -21.29
C ASP A 627 -3.65 18.19 -22.01
N PRO A 628 -5.00 18.10 -21.96
CA PRO A 628 -5.76 17.01 -22.59
C PRO A 628 -5.72 17.03 -24.13
N ARG A 629 -5.06 18.02 -24.75
CA ARG A 629 -4.81 18.09 -26.20
C ARG A 629 -3.50 17.43 -26.60
N THR A 630 -2.57 17.22 -25.66
CA THR A 630 -1.30 16.54 -25.91
C THR A 630 -1.55 15.04 -26.07
N PRO A 631 -1.15 14.41 -27.19
CA PRO A 631 -1.22 12.96 -27.31
C PRO A 631 -0.23 12.32 -26.34
N VAL A 632 -0.74 11.66 -25.29
CA VAL A 632 0.08 10.90 -24.35
C VAL A 632 0.74 9.74 -25.13
N PRO A 633 2.09 9.68 -25.22
CA PRO A 633 2.76 8.60 -25.93
C PRO A 633 2.53 7.27 -25.23
N ASP A 634 2.45 6.17 -25.99
CA ASP A 634 2.38 4.84 -25.38
C ASP A 634 3.73 4.42 -24.78
N VAL A 635 3.71 3.36 -23.98
CA VAL A 635 4.88 2.88 -23.24
C VAL A 635 6.02 2.46 -24.18
N GLU A 636 5.70 1.98 -25.38
CA GLU A 636 6.71 1.58 -26.37
C GLU A 636 7.38 2.81 -27.00
N SER A 637 6.60 3.84 -27.34
CA SER A 637 7.11 5.12 -27.83
C SER A 637 7.98 5.84 -26.79
N LEU A 638 7.59 5.78 -25.51
CA LEU A 638 8.41 6.29 -24.41
C LEU A 638 9.69 5.48 -24.22
N ARG A 639 9.65 4.14 -24.37
CA ARG A 639 10.83 3.27 -24.29
C ARG A 639 11.83 3.58 -25.40
N GLU A 640 11.37 3.73 -26.63
CA GLU A 640 12.25 4.06 -27.76
C GLU A 640 12.85 5.47 -27.61
N SER A 641 12.05 6.44 -27.18
CA SER A 641 12.55 7.78 -26.81
C SER A 641 13.60 7.69 -25.69
N ALA A 642 13.39 6.86 -24.67
CA ALA A 642 14.34 6.66 -23.59
C ALA A 642 15.66 6.03 -24.07
N ARG A 643 15.64 5.07 -25.02
CA ARG A 643 16.85 4.51 -25.62
C ARG A 643 17.69 5.58 -26.31
N VAL A 644 17.06 6.43 -27.12
CA VAL A 644 17.73 7.56 -27.78
C VAL A 644 18.31 8.53 -26.75
N LEU A 645 17.56 8.87 -25.70
CA LEU A 645 18.04 9.78 -24.64
C LEU A 645 19.19 9.18 -23.80
N VAL A 646 19.17 7.88 -23.50
CA VAL A 646 20.28 7.20 -22.80
C VAL A 646 21.55 7.22 -23.66
N ARG A 647 21.43 6.93 -24.96
CA ARG A 647 22.55 7.04 -25.90
C ARG A 647 23.09 8.48 -25.95
N ARG A 648 22.21 9.48 -26.09
CA ARG A 648 22.54 10.91 -26.22
C ARG A 648 23.05 11.59 -24.94
N TYR A 649 22.63 11.16 -23.76
CA TYR A 649 22.88 11.89 -22.50
C TYR A 649 23.40 11.05 -21.32
N ALA A 650 23.55 9.73 -21.46
CA ALA A 650 24.00 8.85 -20.37
C ALA A 650 24.93 7.72 -20.87
N SER A 651 25.73 8.00 -21.90
CA SER A 651 26.66 7.02 -22.51
C SER A 651 28.10 7.55 -22.59
N GLN A 652 29.06 6.63 -22.60
CA GLN A 652 30.47 6.95 -22.78
C GLN A 652 30.75 7.62 -24.14
N GLU A 653 29.96 7.29 -25.16
CA GLU A 653 30.07 7.90 -26.49
C GLU A 653 29.61 9.36 -26.45
N ALA A 654 28.47 9.66 -25.81
CA ALA A 654 28.01 11.03 -25.60
C ALA A 654 28.98 11.86 -24.74
N TYR A 655 29.61 11.26 -23.72
CA TYR A 655 30.66 11.92 -22.95
C TYR A 655 31.85 12.32 -23.84
N ASN A 656 32.33 11.39 -24.69
CA ASN A 656 33.43 11.66 -25.61
C ASN A 656 33.05 12.71 -26.68
N GLN A 657 31.82 12.67 -27.19
CA GLN A 657 31.30 13.66 -28.14
C GLN A 657 31.23 15.05 -27.50
N ALA A 658 30.70 15.19 -26.29
CA ALA A 658 30.61 16.47 -25.57
C ALA A 658 31.96 17.14 -25.32
N LEU A 659 33.07 16.39 -25.31
CA LEU A 659 34.43 16.93 -25.18
C LEU A 659 35.02 17.50 -26.49
N SER A 660 34.37 17.35 -27.65
CA SER A 660 34.84 17.86 -28.93
C SER A 660 33.70 18.35 -29.83
N GLU A 661 33.79 19.61 -30.25
CA GLU A 661 32.83 20.21 -31.18
C GLU A 661 32.78 19.44 -32.52
N GLU A 662 33.92 18.95 -33.02
CA GLU A 662 34.02 18.16 -34.26
C GLU A 662 33.28 16.81 -34.14
N LEU A 663 33.37 16.14 -32.98
CA LEU A 663 32.65 14.89 -32.73
C LEU A 663 31.15 15.12 -32.50
N THR A 664 30.77 16.26 -31.93
CA THR A 664 29.36 16.65 -31.76
C THR A 664 28.70 16.98 -33.10
N ASP A 665 29.39 17.70 -33.98
CA ASP A 665 28.85 18.10 -35.28
C ASP A 665 28.80 16.95 -36.30
N SER A 666 29.67 15.94 -36.14
CA SER A 666 29.70 14.71 -36.97
C SER A 666 28.85 13.54 -36.43
N ALA A 667 28.23 13.69 -35.25
CA ALA A 667 27.36 12.69 -34.66
C ALA A 667 26.07 12.45 -35.48
N SER A 668 25.48 11.26 -35.35
CA SER A 668 24.17 10.95 -35.92
C SER A 668 23.06 11.78 -35.25
N GLU A 669 21.96 12.06 -35.95
CA GLU A 669 20.84 12.83 -35.40
C GLU A 669 20.21 12.17 -34.14
N GLU A 670 20.39 10.86 -33.92
CA GLU A 670 20.05 10.20 -32.65
C GLU A 670 20.98 10.64 -31.50
N MET A 671 22.28 10.74 -31.74
CA MET A 671 23.31 11.11 -30.75
C MET A 671 23.49 12.62 -30.56
N LYS A 672 23.04 13.43 -31.54
CA LYS A 672 23.29 14.87 -31.60
C LYS A 672 22.63 15.62 -30.45
N ILE A 673 23.44 16.35 -29.69
CA ILE A 673 22.99 17.19 -28.58
C ILE A 673 22.56 18.57 -29.15
N PRO A 674 21.31 19.03 -28.90
CA PRO A 674 20.89 20.36 -29.33
C PRO A 674 21.73 21.46 -28.66
N ARG A 675 22.30 22.37 -29.46
CA ARG A 675 23.09 23.50 -28.94
C ARG A 675 22.19 24.51 -28.22
N GLY A 676 22.38 24.66 -26.92
CA GLY A 676 21.71 25.68 -26.10
C GLY A 676 22.33 27.08 -26.24
N THR A 677 21.76 28.06 -25.52
CA THR A 677 22.37 29.39 -25.38
C THR A 677 23.65 29.33 -24.53
N PRO A 678 24.73 30.05 -24.86
CA PRO A 678 25.96 30.07 -24.08
C PRO A 678 25.71 30.42 -22.61
N TRP A 679 26.24 29.61 -21.68
CA TRP A 679 26.08 29.83 -20.26
C TRP A 679 26.99 30.97 -19.76
N THR A 680 26.38 32.02 -19.20
CA THR A 680 27.10 33.11 -18.52
C THR A 680 27.14 32.87 -17.02
N GLN A 681 28.35 32.75 -16.45
CA GLN A 681 28.54 32.64 -15.00
C GLN A 681 27.95 33.87 -14.28
N PRO A 682 27.09 33.71 -13.25
CA PRO A 682 26.67 34.80 -12.39
C PRO A 682 27.89 35.46 -11.71
N VAL A 683 27.88 36.79 -11.57
CA VAL A 683 29.01 37.54 -11.01
C VAL A 683 29.31 37.09 -9.58
N ASP A 684 30.52 36.59 -9.34
CA ASP A 684 31.01 36.22 -8.01
C ASP A 684 31.17 37.48 -7.15
N ASN A 685 30.33 37.63 -6.13
CA ASN A 685 30.60 38.57 -5.03
C ASN A 685 31.70 37.97 -4.14
N SER A 686 32.93 38.39 -4.37
CA SER A 686 34.16 37.91 -3.73
C SER A 686 34.30 38.30 -2.25
N GLN A 687 33.33 37.89 -1.41
CA GLN A 687 33.33 38.10 0.04
C GLN A 687 33.09 36.83 0.87
N SER A 688 32.79 35.69 0.25
CA SER A 688 32.57 34.41 0.97
C SER A 688 33.85 33.63 1.30
N GLU A 689 34.97 33.88 0.64
CA GLU A 689 36.24 33.14 0.80
C GLU A 689 37.04 33.45 2.10
N ARG A 690 36.37 33.95 3.15
CA ARG A 690 37.03 34.35 4.43
C ARG A 690 36.34 33.81 5.70
N ALA A 691 35.51 32.78 5.57
CA ALA A 691 34.76 32.21 6.69
C ALA A 691 35.32 30.87 7.22
N ASP A 692 36.42 30.36 6.65
CA ASP A 692 36.86 28.97 6.87
C ASP A 692 37.69 28.73 8.15
N ASP A 693 38.13 29.78 8.86
CA ASP A 693 39.05 29.68 10.02
C ASP A 693 38.35 29.63 11.40
N ALA A 694 37.18 28.97 11.53
CA ALA A 694 36.50 28.90 12.83
C ALA A 694 35.55 27.71 13.06
N HIS A 695 36.07 26.47 13.15
CA HIS A 695 35.63 25.47 14.15
C HIS A 695 36.66 24.33 14.27
N GLY A 696 37.12 24.06 15.50
CA GLY A 696 38.26 23.17 15.76
C GLY A 696 37.92 21.72 16.14
N ASP A 697 39.01 20.99 16.41
CA ASP A 697 39.10 19.68 17.07
C ASP A 697 38.59 18.45 16.28
N ALA A 698 39.28 18.18 15.17
CA ALA A 698 39.48 16.82 14.65
C ALA A 698 40.99 16.59 14.42
N GLU A 699 41.47 15.36 14.66
CA GLU A 699 42.88 14.96 14.48
C GLU A 699 43.34 15.12 13.01
N PRO A 700 44.66 15.31 12.76
CA PRO A 700 45.17 15.61 11.42
C PRO A 700 45.18 14.35 10.53
N ASP A 701 44.14 14.21 9.70
CA ASP A 701 44.18 13.35 8.51
C ASP A 701 45.06 14.00 7.42
N ASP A 702 45.74 13.17 6.62
CA ASP A 702 46.80 13.50 5.65
C ASP A 702 46.31 14.28 4.39
N ASP A 703 45.14 14.91 4.46
CA ASP A 703 44.37 15.48 3.34
C ASP A 703 44.51 17.01 3.20
N THR A 704 45.45 17.65 3.89
CA THR A 704 45.66 19.11 3.81
C THR A 704 46.14 19.61 2.42
N GLU A 705 46.55 18.70 1.53
CA GLU A 705 46.90 19.02 0.14
C GLU A 705 45.69 19.14 -0.80
N ALA A 706 44.52 18.60 -0.45
CA ALA A 706 43.35 18.61 -1.34
C ALA A 706 42.68 19.99 -1.52
N VAL A 707 42.89 20.92 -0.57
CA VAL A 707 42.22 22.24 -0.54
C VAL A 707 42.86 23.25 -1.52
N LYS A 708 44.01 22.92 -2.14
CA LYS A 708 44.76 23.83 -3.03
C LYS A 708 44.58 23.59 -4.54
N LYS A 709 43.65 22.73 -4.99
CA LYS A 709 43.33 22.64 -6.41
C LYS A 709 42.48 23.83 -6.85
N GLY A 710 43.14 24.86 -7.39
CA GLY A 710 42.50 26.03 -7.99
C GLY A 710 41.60 25.68 -9.18
N LYS A 711 40.85 26.68 -9.67
CA LYS A 711 39.91 26.57 -10.80
C LYS A 711 40.55 25.81 -11.97
N HIS A 712 39.88 24.75 -12.44
CA HIS A 712 40.35 23.99 -13.60
C HIS A 712 40.46 24.94 -14.81
N ILE A 713 41.62 24.93 -15.47
CA ILE A 713 41.87 25.69 -16.69
C ILE A 713 41.94 24.67 -17.82
N GLU A 714 41.06 24.82 -18.79
CA GLU A 714 41.02 23.96 -19.98
C GLU A 714 42.31 24.08 -20.81
N ALA A 715 42.64 23.01 -21.53
CA ALA A 715 43.78 23.03 -22.43
C ALA A 715 43.59 24.09 -23.55
N PRO A 716 44.65 24.78 -24.00
CA PRO A 716 44.55 25.72 -25.12
C PRO A 716 44.00 25.02 -26.37
N GLY A 717 42.86 25.48 -26.88
CA GLY A 717 42.17 24.88 -28.03
C GLY A 717 41.08 23.85 -27.69
N PHE A 718 40.70 23.67 -26.42
CA PHE A 718 39.50 22.92 -26.06
C PHE A 718 38.24 23.57 -26.65
N SER A 719 37.47 22.81 -27.42
CA SER A 719 36.24 23.26 -28.10
C SER A 719 34.95 22.61 -27.56
N GLY A 720 35.06 21.63 -26.65
CA GLY A 720 33.91 20.92 -26.09
C GLY A 720 33.16 21.68 -24.99
N ASP A 721 32.09 21.05 -24.50
CA ASP A 721 31.35 21.47 -23.30
C ASP A 721 31.66 20.52 -22.14
N ARG A 722 32.59 20.95 -21.27
CA ARG A 722 32.97 20.22 -20.05
C ARG A 722 31.80 20.07 -19.08
N GLY A 723 30.90 21.05 -18.99
CA GLY A 723 29.75 21.02 -18.09
C GLY A 723 28.73 19.96 -18.53
N MET A 724 28.45 19.88 -19.83
CA MET A 724 27.65 18.83 -20.43
C MET A 724 28.33 17.46 -20.25
N ALA A 725 29.62 17.33 -20.55
CA ALA A 725 30.36 16.06 -20.36
C ALA A 725 30.29 15.55 -18.91
N ASN A 726 30.52 16.40 -17.92
CA ASN A 726 30.37 16.06 -16.50
C ASN A 726 28.92 15.66 -16.16
N GLY A 727 27.93 16.35 -16.75
CA GLY A 727 26.51 16.02 -16.60
C GLY A 727 26.15 14.64 -17.13
N ILE A 728 26.66 14.28 -18.31
CA ILE A 728 26.49 12.98 -18.96
C ILE A 728 27.14 11.88 -18.13
N LEU A 729 28.37 12.09 -17.66
CA LEU A 729 29.09 11.11 -16.85
C LEU A 729 28.35 10.84 -15.51
N PHE A 730 27.79 11.86 -14.87
CA PHE A 730 26.94 11.68 -13.70
C PHE A 730 25.67 10.86 -14.02
N LEU A 731 24.99 11.15 -15.14
CA LEU A 731 23.80 10.40 -15.56
C LEU A 731 24.13 8.92 -15.84
N GLN A 732 25.28 8.65 -16.46
CA GLN A 732 25.79 7.30 -16.72
C GLN A 732 26.10 6.55 -15.41
N ASP A 733 26.97 7.13 -14.54
CA ASP A 733 27.39 6.53 -13.27
C ASP A 733 26.19 6.25 -12.34
N MET A 734 25.33 7.26 -12.16
CA MET A 734 24.17 7.16 -11.28
C MET A 734 23.06 6.31 -11.91
N GLY A 735 22.95 6.28 -13.24
CA GLY A 735 22.09 5.35 -13.97
C GLY A 735 22.46 3.91 -13.65
N TRP A 736 23.74 3.53 -13.77
CA TRP A 736 24.23 2.22 -13.34
C TRP A 736 23.97 1.92 -11.87
N TRP A 737 24.15 2.92 -10.99
CA TRP A 737 23.82 2.75 -9.57
C TRP A 737 22.33 2.47 -9.35
N VAL A 738 21.43 3.21 -10.01
CA VAL A 738 19.98 2.99 -9.96
C VAL A 738 19.64 1.59 -10.47
N ILE A 739 20.29 1.12 -11.54
CA ILE A 739 20.15 -0.25 -12.02
C ILE A 739 20.53 -1.27 -10.95
N ALA A 740 21.70 -1.15 -10.32
CA ALA A 740 22.08 -2.04 -9.23
C ALA A 740 21.15 -1.90 -8.02
N ALA A 741 20.58 -0.71 -7.78
CA ALA A 741 19.75 -0.42 -6.63
C ALA A 741 18.36 -1.06 -6.68
N HIS A 742 17.82 -1.24 -7.88
CA HIS A 742 16.57 -1.96 -8.14
C HIS A 742 16.81 -3.45 -8.44
N ALA A 743 17.93 -3.83 -9.08
CA ALA A 743 18.24 -5.24 -9.35
C ALA A 743 18.36 -6.09 -8.07
N VAL A 744 18.91 -5.52 -7.00
CA VAL A 744 19.03 -6.18 -5.68
C VAL A 744 17.68 -6.55 -5.06
N PRO A 745 16.70 -5.62 -4.85
CA PRO A 745 15.40 -5.95 -4.28
C PRO A 745 14.47 -6.74 -5.21
N ASP A 746 14.73 -6.72 -6.53
CA ASP A 746 13.92 -7.40 -7.54
C ASP A 746 14.50 -8.79 -7.91
N GLY A 747 15.63 -9.19 -7.29
CA GLY A 747 16.19 -10.54 -7.37
C GLY A 747 16.97 -10.86 -8.66
N GLU A 748 17.02 -9.95 -9.63
CA GLU A 748 17.74 -10.15 -10.89
C GLU A 748 19.27 -10.06 -10.73
N VAL A 749 19.87 -11.19 -10.34
CA VAL A 749 21.32 -11.30 -10.16
C VAL A 749 22.09 -11.08 -11.48
N GLY A 750 21.52 -11.42 -12.63
CA GLY A 750 22.13 -11.16 -13.95
C GLY A 750 22.30 -9.66 -14.22
N ARG A 751 21.22 -8.88 -14.11
CA ARG A 751 21.25 -7.41 -14.23
C ARG A 751 22.24 -6.77 -13.26
N LEU A 752 22.31 -7.27 -12.02
CA LEU A 752 23.29 -6.82 -11.03
C LEU A 752 24.73 -7.21 -11.42
N TRP A 753 24.93 -8.40 -12.00
CA TRP A 753 26.26 -8.90 -12.40
C TRP A 753 26.86 -8.08 -13.53
N GLU A 754 26.06 -7.69 -14.53
CA GLU A 754 26.51 -6.79 -15.60
C GLU A 754 27.03 -5.45 -15.04
N ILE A 755 26.33 -4.84 -14.08
CA ILE A 755 26.79 -3.61 -13.42
C ILE A 755 28.03 -3.86 -12.55
N LEU A 756 28.15 -5.03 -11.91
CA LEU A 756 29.35 -5.41 -11.16
C LEU A 756 30.57 -5.61 -12.08
N LYS A 757 30.40 -6.14 -13.30
CA LYS A 757 31.48 -6.20 -14.32
C LYS A 757 32.00 -4.81 -14.65
N VAL A 758 31.11 -3.87 -15.00
CA VAL A 758 31.47 -2.46 -15.24
C VAL A 758 32.29 -1.89 -14.08
N GLN A 759 31.81 -2.05 -12.84
CA GLN A 759 32.50 -1.52 -11.66
C GLN A 759 33.85 -2.19 -11.38
N CYS A 760 33.98 -3.51 -11.62
CA CYS A 760 35.26 -4.20 -11.51
C CYS A 760 36.29 -3.66 -12.52
N SER A 761 35.89 -3.42 -13.77
CA SER A 761 36.78 -2.86 -14.80
C SER A 761 37.25 -1.45 -14.45
N TYR A 762 36.36 -0.56 -13.99
CA TYR A 762 36.76 0.79 -13.54
C TYR A 762 37.77 0.76 -12.37
N ASN A 763 37.50 0.00 -11.30
CA ASN A 763 38.39 -0.05 -10.13
C ASN A 763 39.75 -0.72 -10.43
N ALA A 764 39.82 -1.60 -11.42
CA ALA A 764 41.07 -2.25 -11.82
C ALA A 764 41.98 -1.32 -12.65
N CYS A 765 41.42 -0.43 -13.46
CA CYS A 765 42.18 0.63 -14.13
C CYS A 765 42.88 1.56 -13.13
N ASP A 766 42.21 1.97 -12.05
CA ASP A 766 42.84 2.78 -10.98
C ASP A 766 44.02 2.05 -10.32
N HIS A 767 43.95 0.72 -10.15
CA HIS A 767 45.06 -0.06 -9.60
C HIS A 767 46.24 -0.21 -10.57
N LEU A 768 45.99 -0.27 -11.89
CA LEU A 768 47.05 -0.28 -12.91
C LEU A 768 47.75 1.09 -13.01
N ILE A 769 47.00 2.19 -12.93
CA ILE A 769 47.55 3.56 -12.95
C ILE A 769 48.40 3.82 -11.69
N ASN A 770 47.93 3.42 -10.51
CA ASN A 770 48.68 3.57 -9.25
C ASN A 770 49.79 2.54 -9.03
N SER A 771 50.03 1.61 -9.97
CA SER A 771 51.18 0.69 -9.96
C SER A 771 52.16 0.91 -11.11
N SER A 772 51.92 1.94 -11.92
CA SER A 772 52.82 2.44 -12.98
C SER A 772 53.34 3.87 -12.72
N LEU A 773 53.10 4.38 -11.51
CA LEU A 773 53.77 5.51 -10.85
C LEU A 773 54.57 5.00 -9.63
#